data_AF-A0A2S4YG43-F1
#
_entry.id   AF-A0A2S4YG43-F1
#
_cell.length_a   1.000
_cell.length_b   1.000
_cell.length_c   1.000
_cell.angle_alpha   90.00
_cell.angle_beta   90.00
_cell.angle_gamma   90.00
#
_symmetry.space_group_name_H-M   'P 1'
#
loop_
_entity.id
_entity.type
_entity.pdbx_description
1 polymer ?
#
loop_
_entity_poly.entity_id
_entity_poly.type
_entity_poly.pdbx_seq_one_letter_code
_entity_poly.pdbx_strand_id
1 'polypeptide(L)'
;MHARRRARPSCPQGAAPVKTTTRPWRRTALTAAVTLLATLPVLPAATPASADTAPGQASVWLTDLSTNTHLAKQPSVTWKAGPVPAGSTITVDTTRKYQPMSGFGASFTDSSAWLVGTKLDSKQRNALMRDLFSRRDGIGLSFLRQPMAATDFTASGTYSYDDMPAGQSDPALADFTIDHDRSYTIPLLKQARSINPQLTVMATPWSPPGWMKTSDTMNGGRLKPDAYQQLADYFAKFLKAYAAAGVPVRYVTPQNEPLNNTSAYPSMGLTADEAKTLINDYLAPTLRKQHLSTGILGYDHNWDVTSYPESLYTEAASAKNVTGTAWHCYAGDVSAQSVVHNDYPGKPAFQSECSGGSWEGDEQGGFAGAMDNVINGPRNWAQSIIRWNIALDSSSGPTNNGCQGCRPVVTVSPKTDGTWGYTPTADYWGLAQASKFVQPGARRVASNTLGKGNVEDVAFTNPDGSTALVTYNSGSTARTFTVGWGGRHFTYTLTAGAAATFTWTGAQHGSTDPAAIGSVDIPFRNTDGSQALITYDSSLLAQQPQVRIGDQWLGYTLPTGASLTPPTGETALPRDGWQATASASSSDDLPSKAIDGDPATRWSLGHGMQPGDWFQLDLGSTQTFDQIVLDTTASSGDFVRQYEVYTSDDGTTWGKPIATGPGSTVTRILLPSTTARYIRVVNEASSGSWWSIHDLAVLAPDGKTTPATGASTGLQRKSATLPDGTQLQVTYNSGTGIARFDVPWGSATYSYRLPARATAIFTTRQS
;
A
#
# COMPACT_ATOMS: atom_id res chain seq x y z
N MET A 1 5.87 -43.94 -66.41
CA MET A 1 6.87 -44.77 -67.12
C MET A 1 7.40 -45.85 -66.17
N HIS A 2 8.13 -46.86 -66.65
CA HIS A 2 8.60 -48.06 -65.90
C HIS A 2 9.63 -47.70 -64.78
N ALA A 3 9.74 -48.36 -63.60
CA ALA A 3 9.95 -49.78 -63.20
C ALA A 3 11.40 -50.29 -63.48
N ARG A 4 12.11 -51.20 -62.75
CA ARG A 4 11.95 -52.14 -61.57
C ARG A 4 13.32 -52.15 -60.80
N ARG A 5 13.63 -52.72 -59.60
CA ARG A 5 13.08 -53.70 -58.61
C ARG A 5 12.87 -52.99 -57.22
N ARG A 6 12.62 -53.50 -55.99
CA ARG A 6 12.59 -54.79 -55.22
C ARG A 6 13.94 -55.44 -54.74
N ALA A 7 14.11 -56.01 -53.52
CA ALA A 7 13.37 -55.91 -52.22
C ALA A 7 14.05 -56.69 -51.03
N ARG A 8 13.95 -56.15 -49.77
CA ARG A 8 13.82 -56.79 -48.40
C ARG A 8 14.82 -57.88 -47.90
N PRO A 9 14.90 -58.23 -46.58
CA PRO A 9 14.25 -57.69 -45.33
C PRO A 9 15.24 -56.83 -44.46
N SER A 10 15.49 -56.84 -43.12
CA SER A 10 15.19 -57.67 -41.90
C SER A 10 15.27 -56.85 -40.56
N CYS A 11 15.41 -57.50 -39.38
CA CYS A 11 15.42 -56.96 -37.98
C CYS A 11 16.38 -57.82 -37.08
N PRO A 12 16.70 -57.55 -35.77
CA PRO A 12 16.20 -56.51 -34.85
C PRO A 12 17.22 -55.82 -33.86
N GLN A 13 16.70 -54.82 -33.10
CA GLN A 13 17.07 -54.35 -31.74
C GLN A 13 18.49 -53.89 -31.31
N GLY A 14 18.57 -52.64 -30.79
CA GLY A 14 19.01 -52.39 -29.40
C GLY A 14 20.37 -51.70 -29.13
N ALA A 15 20.35 -50.40 -28.75
CA ALA A 15 21.45 -49.72 -28.01
C ALA A 15 20.96 -48.45 -27.28
N ALA A 16 21.68 -48.02 -26.24
CA ALA A 16 21.35 -46.90 -25.34
C ALA A 16 22.53 -45.87 -25.25
N PRO A 17 22.42 -44.73 -24.52
CA PRO A 17 23.09 -43.48 -24.91
C PRO A 17 24.50 -43.24 -24.33
N VAL A 18 25.24 -42.33 -24.98
CA VAL A 18 26.52 -41.76 -24.51
C VAL A 18 26.33 -40.31 -24.08
N LYS A 19 26.81 -39.95 -22.88
CA LYS A 19 26.96 -38.54 -22.44
C LYS A 19 28.34 -38.00 -22.83
N THR A 20 28.42 -36.75 -23.27
CA THR A 20 29.68 -36.07 -23.58
C THR A 20 30.38 -35.52 -22.33
N THR A 21 31.70 -35.37 -22.40
CA THR A 21 32.60 -35.13 -21.27
C THR A 21 33.29 -33.77 -21.32
N THR A 22 33.55 -33.18 -20.15
CA THR A 22 34.57 -32.12 -19.98
C THR A 22 35.91 -32.72 -19.54
N ARG A 23 37.03 -32.10 -19.92
CA ARG A 23 38.39 -32.61 -19.67
C ARG A 23 39.10 -31.85 -18.52
N PRO A 24 39.83 -32.54 -17.62
CA PRO A 24 40.78 -31.92 -16.69
C PRO A 24 42.20 -31.84 -17.29
N TRP A 25 43.00 -30.87 -16.86
CA TRP A 25 44.45 -30.81 -17.12
C TRP A 25 45.26 -31.04 -15.84
N ARG A 26 46.49 -31.55 -15.98
CA ARG A 26 47.28 -32.15 -14.89
C ARG A 26 48.38 -31.23 -14.34
N ARG A 27 48.81 -31.55 -13.11
CA ARG A 27 50.05 -31.03 -12.50
C ARG A 27 51.28 -31.74 -13.09
N THR A 28 52.39 -31.01 -13.13
CA THR A 28 53.77 -31.54 -13.06
C THR A 28 54.52 -30.74 -12.00
N ALA A 29 55.55 -31.35 -11.40
CA ALA A 29 56.35 -30.75 -10.35
C ALA A 29 57.84 -30.99 -10.62
N LEU A 30 58.69 -30.07 -10.17
CA LEU A 30 60.12 -30.28 -10.02
C LEU A 30 60.56 -29.71 -8.66
N THR A 31 61.56 -30.35 -8.04
CA THR A 31 62.05 -30.01 -6.71
C THR A 31 63.43 -29.37 -6.76
N ALA A 32 63.63 -28.34 -5.94
CA ALA A 32 64.93 -27.87 -5.50
C ALA A 32 64.81 -27.44 -4.03
N ALA A 33 65.75 -27.85 -3.18
CA ALA A 33 65.71 -27.60 -1.75
C ALA A 33 66.87 -26.69 -1.33
N VAL A 34 66.57 -25.67 -0.52
CA VAL A 34 67.56 -24.89 0.21
C VAL A 34 67.07 -24.75 1.65
N THR A 35 67.79 -25.35 2.59
CA THR A 35 67.52 -25.21 4.03
C THR A 35 68.16 -23.95 4.57
N LEU A 36 67.39 -23.11 5.24
CA LEU A 36 67.91 -22.05 6.10
C LEU A 36 67.25 -22.17 7.49
N LEU A 37 68.05 -22.38 8.53
CA LEU A 37 67.57 -22.32 9.90
C LEU A 37 67.40 -20.85 10.30
N ALA A 38 66.23 -20.49 10.82
CA ALA A 38 65.97 -19.23 11.49
C ALA A 38 65.30 -19.50 12.83
N THR A 39 65.96 -19.16 13.93
CA THR A 39 65.45 -19.31 15.29
C THR A 39 64.43 -18.22 15.61
N LEU A 40 63.15 -18.59 15.66
CA LEU A 40 62.09 -17.70 16.15
C LEU A 40 62.05 -17.73 17.69
N PRO A 41 62.00 -16.57 18.37
CA PRO A 41 61.83 -16.52 19.82
C PRO A 41 60.39 -16.88 20.20
N VAL A 42 60.23 -17.66 21.27
CA VAL A 42 58.91 -17.93 21.86
C VAL A 42 58.44 -16.67 22.59
N LEU A 43 57.56 -15.90 21.95
CA LEU A 43 56.81 -14.85 22.64
C LEU A 43 55.78 -15.51 23.57
N PRO A 44 55.55 -14.97 24.78
CA PRO A 44 54.52 -15.49 25.68
C PRO A 44 53.15 -15.34 25.03
N ALA A 45 52.30 -16.36 25.18
CA ALA A 45 50.94 -16.33 24.65
C ALA A 45 50.14 -15.22 25.35
N ALA A 46 49.88 -14.14 24.61
CA ALA A 46 48.97 -13.10 25.07
C ALA A 46 47.59 -13.74 25.27
N THR A 47 47.08 -13.71 26.50
CA THR A 47 45.68 -13.99 26.76
C THR A 47 44.85 -13.03 25.92
N PRO A 48 43.77 -13.49 25.24
CA PRO A 48 42.89 -12.58 24.53
C PRO A 48 42.23 -11.68 25.58
N ALA A 49 42.67 -10.42 25.64
CA ALA A 49 42.00 -9.41 26.42
C ALA A 49 40.55 -9.35 25.94
N SER A 50 39.60 -9.65 26.84
CA SER A 50 38.18 -9.55 26.53
C SER A 50 37.90 -8.09 26.18
N ALA A 51 37.66 -7.84 24.89
CA ALA A 51 37.37 -6.52 24.39
C ALA A 51 35.91 -6.16 24.73
N ASP A 52 35.67 -5.88 26.02
CA ASP A 52 34.53 -5.09 26.46
C ASP A 52 34.72 -3.66 25.95
N THR A 53 34.53 -3.50 24.63
CA THR A 53 34.46 -2.22 23.96
C THR A 53 33.41 -1.38 24.66
N ALA A 54 33.73 -0.12 24.95
CA ALA A 54 32.83 0.82 25.62
C ALA A 54 31.41 0.74 25.01
N PRO A 55 30.34 0.72 25.82
CA PRO A 55 29.01 0.41 25.33
C PRO A 55 28.64 1.33 24.17
N GLY A 56 28.19 0.73 23.06
CA GLY A 56 27.89 1.47 21.85
C GLY A 56 26.91 2.61 22.08
N GLN A 57 26.92 3.59 21.19
CA GLN A 57 26.01 4.74 21.28
C GLN A 57 25.04 4.75 20.09
N ALA A 58 23.84 5.32 20.30
CA ALA A 58 22.97 5.77 19.24
C ALA A 58 23.02 7.30 19.14
N SER A 59 23.29 7.83 17.94
CA SER A 59 23.15 9.26 17.65
C SER A 59 21.68 9.63 17.56
N VAL A 60 21.32 10.79 18.12
CA VAL A 60 19.93 11.28 18.20
C VAL A 60 19.77 12.55 17.38
N TRP A 61 18.67 12.65 16.63
CA TRP A 61 18.33 13.81 15.80
C TRP A 61 16.90 14.25 16.09
N LEU A 62 16.73 15.47 16.61
CA LEU A 62 15.46 15.98 17.16
C LEU A 62 14.82 17.03 16.25
N THR A 63 13.52 16.90 16.02
CA THR A 63 12.65 18.01 15.60
C THR A 63 11.64 18.26 16.72
N ASP A 64 11.60 19.49 17.23
CA ASP A 64 10.67 19.96 18.25
C ASP A 64 10.33 21.42 17.90
N LEU A 65 9.16 21.62 17.30
CA LEU A 65 8.72 22.93 16.81
C LEU A 65 8.47 23.92 17.97
N SER A 66 8.07 23.42 19.15
CA SER A 66 7.84 24.25 20.34
C SER A 66 9.12 24.93 20.85
N THR A 67 10.28 24.40 20.47
CA THR A 67 11.61 24.97 20.77
C THR A 67 12.32 25.53 19.52
N ASN A 68 11.65 25.59 18.36
CA ASN A 68 12.24 25.93 17.06
C ASN A 68 13.43 25.00 16.66
N THR A 69 13.45 23.78 17.19
CA THR A 69 14.50 22.79 16.96
C THR A 69 14.19 21.97 15.72
N HIS A 70 15.06 22.02 14.72
CA HIS A 70 14.81 21.44 13.39
C HIS A 70 15.91 20.47 12.97
N LEU A 71 15.60 19.16 13.00
CA LEU A 71 16.51 18.05 12.67
C LEU A 71 17.90 18.17 13.34
N ALA A 72 17.96 18.69 14.56
CA ALA A 72 19.21 19.05 15.22
C ALA A 72 19.83 17.83 15.90
N LYS A 73 21.13 17.61 15.68
CA LYS A 73 21.87 16.52 16.34
C LYS A 73 22.00 16.80 17.84
N GLN A 74 21.50 15.87 18.65
CA GLN A 74 21.56 15.91 20.11
C GLN A 74 22.74 15.07 20.64
N PRO A 75 23.09 15.17 21.93
CA PRO A 75 24.00 14.24 22.57
C PRO A 75 23.57 12.78 22.36
N SER A 76 24.52 11.91 22.00
CA SER A 76 24.26 10.49 21.76
C SER A 76 23.88 9.78 23.07
N VAL A 77 22.95 8.83 22.98
CA VAL A 77 22.57 7.95 24.10
C VAL A 77 23.42 6.69 24.12
N THR A 78 23.86 6.27 25.32
CA THR A 78 24.70 5.08 25.52
C THR A 78 23.82 3.85 25.78
N TRP A 79 24.04 2.76 25.04
CA TRP A 79 23.39 1.47 25.30
C TRP A 79 23.83 0.90 26.66
N LYS A 80 22.86 0.50 27.49
CA LYS A 80 23.08 -0.29 28.72
C LYS A 80 22.85 -1.76 28.41
N ALA A 81 23.76 -2.64 28.81
CA ALA A 81 23.56 -4.09 28.71
C ALA A 81 22.59 -4.59 29.81
N GLY A 82 21.90 -5.69 29.54
CA GLY A 82 21.01 -6.36 30.50
C GLY A 82 19.53 -6.24 30.18
N PRO A 83 18.65 -6.79 31.04
CA PRO A 83 17.20 -6.84 30.80
C PRO A 83 16.62 -5.44 30.64
N VAL A 84 15.62 -5.32 29.78
CA VAL A 84 14.89 -4.07 29.55
C VAL A 84 14.01 -3.77 30.77
N PRO A 85 14.08 -2.57 31.37
CA PRO A 85 13.20 -2.20 32.48
C PRO A 85 11.71 -2.26 32.11
N ALA A 86 10.87 -2.63 33.09
CA ALA A 86 9.41 -2.62 32.90
C ALA A 86 8.86 -1.20 32.69
N GLY A 87 7.95 -1.05 31.74
CA GLY A 87 7.32 0.23 31.36
C GLY A 87 7.24 0.41 29.85
N SER A 88 6.88 1.62 29.41
CA SER A 88 6.77 2.01 27.99
C SER A 88 8.06 1.70 27.22
N THR A 89 8.01 0.65 26.38
CA THR A 89 9.18 0.09 25.70
C THR A 89 8.93 -0.05 24.21
N ILE A 90 9.82 0.52 23.40
CA ILE A 90 9.93 0.28 21.96
C ILE A 90 11.00 -0.81 21.76
N THR A 91 10.56 -2.01 21.42
CA THR A 91 11.40 -3.19 21.20
C THR A 91 11.70 -3.32 19.71
N VAL A 92 12.96 -3.22 19.33
CA VAL A 92 13.42 -3.35 17.93
C VAL A 92 14.06 -4.72 17.70
N ASP A 93 13.64 -5.40 16.63
CA ASP A 93 14.25 -6.64 16.15
C ASP A 93 14.65 -6.51 14.67
N THR A 94 15.95 -6.30 14.44
CA THR A 94 16.56 -6.18 13.11
C THR A 94 16.77 -7.53 12.41
N THR A 95 16.43 -8.65 13.06
CA THR A 95 16.47 -10.00 12.44
C THR A 95 15.21 -10.29 11.63
N ARG A 96 14.04 -9.80 12.08
CA ARG A 96 12.78 -9.77 11.33
C ARG A 96 12.81 -8.62 10.32
N LYS A 97 12.62 -8.93 9.02
CA LYS A 97 12.78 -7.97 7.91
C LYS A 97 11.62 -8.05 6.92
N TYR A 98 11.12 -6.89 6.52
CA TYR A 98 9.93 -6.74 5.68
C TYR A 98 10.29 -6.13 4.31
N GLN A 99 9.50 -5.17 3.81
CA GLN A 99 9.70 -4.56 2.50
C GLN A 99 11.03 -3.77 2.39
N PRO A 100 11.63 -3.69 1.19
CA PRO A 100 12.66 -2.72 0.91
C PRO A 100 12.05 -1.32 0.74
N MET A 101 12.70 -0.30 1.28
CA MET A 101 12.35 1.09 1.02
C MET A 101 12.96 1.52 -0.32
N SER A 102 12.11 2.00 -1.23
CA SER A 102 12.54 2.63 -2.49
C SER A 102 12.97 4.08 -2.29
N GLY A 103 12.33 4.80 -1.36
CA GLY A 103 12.76 6.13 -0.93
C GLY A 103 11.64 7.01 -0.37
N PHE A 104 12.03 8.17 0.16
CA PHE A 104 11.14 9.22 0.65
C PHE A 104 11.26 10.43 -0.28
N GLY A 105 10.16 11.14 -0.54
CA GLY A 105 10.12 12.05 -1.69
C GLY A 105 8.97 13.05 -1.73
N ALA A 106 8.92 13.77 -2.83
CA ALA A 106 7.81 14.62 -3.24
C ALA A 106 7.79 14.80 -4.77
N SER A 107 6.97 15.70 -5.31
CA SER A 107 6.80 15.85 -6.76
C SER A 107 7.26 17.22 -7.27
N PHE A 108 8.02 17.21 -8.37
CA PHE A 108 8.18 18.41 -9.20
C PHE A 108 6.96 18.53 -10.11
N THR A 109 5.84 18.95 -9.52
CA THR A 109 4.71 19.50 -10.27
C THR A 109 5.18 20.65 -11.14
N ASP A 110 4.42 20.98 -12.17
CA ASP A 110 4.78 22.06 -13.09
C ASP A 110 4.89 23.40 -12.35
N SER A 111 3.96 23.68 -11.41
CA SER A 111 4.07 24.79 -10.45
C SER A 111 5.36 24.76 -9.61
N SER A 112 5.71 23.60 -9.01
CA SER A 112 6.94 23.45 -8.22
C SER A 112 8.18 23.72 -9.06
N ALA A 113 8.22 23.16 -10.27
CA ALA A 113 9.36 23.22 -11.16
C ALA A 113 9.53 24.62 -11.77
N TRP A 114 8.43 25.32 -12.07
CA TRP A 114 8.45 26.71 -12.51
C TRP A 114 8.96 27.66 -11.42
N LEU A 115 8.49 27.51 -10.17
CA LEU A 115 8.96 28.32 -9.04
C LEU A 115 10.46 28.14 -8.81
N VAL A 116 10.92 26.89 -8.66
CA VAL A 116 12.32 26.57 -8.36
C VAL A 116 13.24 26.84 -9.57
N GLY A 117 12.74 26.66 -10.79
CA GLY A 117 13.49 26.88 -12.03
C GLY A 117 13.61 28.35 -12.44
N THR A 118 12.54 29.14 -12.29
CA THR A 118 12.43 30.49 -12.86
C THR A 118 12.45 31.64 -11.86
N LYS A 119 12.07 31.43 -10.59
CA LYS A 119 12.08 32.49 -9.56
C LYS A 119 13.36 32.50 -8.73
N LEU A 120 13.81 31.31 -8.32
CA LEU A 120 15.07 31.18 -7.58
C LEU A 120 16.26 31.40 -8.52
N ASP A 121 17.17 32.29 -8.11
CA ASP A 121 18.46 32.47 -8.77
C ASP A 121 19.31 31.18 -8.70
N SER A 122 20.41 31.12 -9.46
CA SER A 122 21.26 29.92 -9.52
C SER A 122 21.89 29.54 -8.18
N LYS A 123 22.10 30.48 -7.25
CA LYS A 123 22.63 30.23 -5.90
C LYS A 123 21.53 29.68 -4.98
N GLN A 124 20.34 30.28 -4.98
CA GLN A 124 19.19 29.83 -4.20
C GLN A 124 18.70 28.45 -4.66
N ARG A 125 18.57 28.25 -5.98
CA ARG A 125 18.21 26.96 -6.57
C ARG A 125 19.25 25.87 -6.24
N ASN A 126 20.55 26.16 -6.39
CA ASN A 126 21.59 25.19 -6.06
C ASN A 126 21.67 24.87 -4.55
N ALA A 127 21.30 25.82 -3.69
CA ALA A 127 21.14 25.56 -2.27
C ALA A 127 19.94 24.63 -2.02
N LEU A 128 18.72 25.00 -2.45
CA LEU A 128 17.51 24.19 -2.30
C LEU A 128 17.68 22.76 -2.84
N MET A 129 18.27 22.59 -4.04
CA MET A 129 18.48 21.26 -4.61
C MET A 129 19.48 20.41 -3.83
N ARG A 130 20.47 21.02 -3.17
CA ARG A 130 21.34 20.30 -2.22
C ARG A 130 20.57 19.97 -0.94
N ASP A 131 19.83 20.92 -0.41
CA ASP A 131 19.12 20.80 0.86
C ASP A 131 17.99 19.75 0.77
N LEU A 132 17.34 19.60 -0.40
CA LEU A 132 16.42 18.51 -0.70
C LEU A 132 17.14 17.17 -0.91
N PHE A 133 18.12 17.08 -1.83
CA PHE A 133 18.59 15.79 -2.35
C PHE A 133 19.93 15.27 -1.76
N SER A 134 20.73 16.09 -1.08
CA SER A 134 22.00 15.64 -0.46
C SER A 134 21.74 14.96 0.88
N ARG A 135 22.04 13.66 1.02
CA ARG A 135 21.94 12.97 2.33
C ARG A 135 22.95 13.51 3.35
N ARG A 136 24.09 14.03 2.90
CA ARG A 136 25.12 14.63 3.76
C ARG A 136 24.64 15.98 4.29
N ASP A 137 24.36 16.90 3.38
CA ASP A 137 24.17 18.33 3.69
C ASP A 137 22.71 18.73 3.91
N GLY A 138 21.78 17.96 3.35
CA GLY A 138 20.33 18.20 3.36
C GLY A 138 19.54 17.02 3.92
N ILE A 139 18.29 16.87 3.49
CA ILE A 139 17.39 15.80 3.93
C ILE A 139 17.51 14.52 3.09
N GLY A 140 18.02 14.59 1.85
CA GLY A 140 18.38 13.39 1.10
C GLY A 140 17.23 12.68 0.41
N LEU A 141 16.20 13.40 -0.04
CA LEU A 141 15.07 12.87 -0.81
C LEU A 141 15.56 11.92 -1.91
N SER A 142 14.90 10.77 -2.01
CA SER A 142 15.37 9.57 -2.70
C SER A 142 14.34 8.96 -3.64
N PHE A 143 13.14 9.55 -3.71
CA PHE A 143 12.10 9.22 -4.67
C PHE A 143 11.48 10.53 -5.22
N LEU A 144 11.03 10.52 -6.46
CA LEU A 144 10.22 11.58 -7.07
C LEU A 144 9.02 10.95 -7.80
N ARG A 145 7.86 11.59 -7.70
CA ARG A 145 6.72 11.38 -8.60
C ARG A 145 6.66 12.55 -9.57
N GLN A 146 6.61 12.25 -10.86
CA GLN A 146 6.66 13.27 -11.92
C GLN A 146 5.39 13.21 -12.75
N PRO A 147 4.60 14.30 -12.81
CA PRO A 147 3.52 14.41 -13.77
C PRO A 147 3.95 14.18 -15.21
N MET A 148 3.12 13.45 -15.94
CA MET A 148 3.14 13.38 -17.40
C MET A 148 2.24 14.50 -17.92
N ALA A 149 2.85 15.65 -18.23
CA ALA A 149 2.21 16.91 -18.59
C ALA A 149 1.33 17.52 -17.46
N ALA A 150 0.34 18.34 -17.82
CA ALA A 150 -0.38 19.21 -16.87
C ALA A 150 -1.17 18.47 -15.78
N THR A 151 -1.24 19.10 -14.61
CA THR A 151 -2.00 18.68 -13.43
C THR A 151 -2.88 19.83 -12.92
N ASP A 152 -3.51 19.65 -11.77
CA ASP A 152 -4.15 20.71 -10.98
C ASP A 152 -3.14 21.74 -10.41
N PHE A 153 -1.84 21.39 -10.38
CA PHE A 153 -0.69 22.25 -10.09
C PHE A 153 0.16 22.51 -11.35
N THR A 154 -0.43 23.26 -12.28
CA THR A 154 0.23 23.77 -13.48
C THR A 154 0.39 25.29 -13.40
N ALA A 155 1.57 25.80 -13.76
CA ALA A 155 1.93 27.21 -13.60
C ALA A 155 1.24 28.14 -14.62
N SER A 156 0.85 27.60 -15.78
CA SER A 156 0.12 28.33 -16.83
C SER A 156 -0.65 27.39 -17.74
N GLY A 157 -1.98 27.41 -17.63
CA GLY A 157 -2.88 26.68 -18.52
C GLY A 157 -2.93 25.16 -18.27
N THR A 158 -3.42 24.45 -19.27
CA THR A 158 -3.51 22.98 -19.32
C THR A 158 -2.88 22.53 -20.65
N TYR A 159 -2.01 21.51 -20.59
CA TYR A 159 -1.29 20.97 -21.74
C TYR A 159 -1.06 19.46 -21.60
N SER A 160 -1.03 18.75 -22.72
CA SER A 160 -0.46 17.41 -22.84
C SER A 160 0.84 17.47 -23.64
N TYR A 161 1.50 16.33 -23.85
CA TYR A 161 2.64 16.26 -24.77
C TYR A 161 2.23 16.16 -26.25
N ASP A 162 0.93 16.12 -26.57
CA ASP A 162 0.38 15.76 -27.90
C ASP A 162 -0.99 16.46 -28.12
N ASP A 163 -1.04 17.76 -27.87
CA ASP A 163 -2.29 18.55 -27.98
C ASP A 163 -2.64 18.89 -29.42
N MET A 164 -3.89 18.63 -29.78
CA MET A 164 -4.45 18.92 -31.11
C MET A 164 -5.55 19.99 -31.02
N PRO A 165 -5.78 20.78 -32.08
CA PRO A 165 -6.97 21.65 -32.17
C PRO A 165 -8.26 20.83 -32.00
N ALA A 166 -9.28 21.43 -31.36
CA ALA A 166 -10.54 20.74 -31.07
C ALA A 166 -11.16 20.06 -32.30
N GLY A 167 -11.61 18.80 -32.15
CA GLY A 167 -12.09 17.96 -33.24
C GLY A 167 -11.01 17.38 -34.18
N GLN A 168 -9.72 17.63 -33.94
CA GLN A 168 -8.60 16.95 -34.62
C GLN A 168 -7.99 15.87 -33.71
N SER A 169 -7.12 15.02 -34.26
CA SER A 169 -6.44 13.94 -33.53
C SER A 169 -5.13 13.57 -34.21
N ASP A 170 -4.17 13.03 -33.46
CA ASP A 170 -2.92 12.48 -34.00
C ASP A 170 -2.70 11.01 -33.57
N PRO A 171 -3.34 10.04 -34.28
CA PRO A 171 -3.14 8.62 -33.99
C PRO A 171 -1.71 8.10 -34.18
N ALA A 172 -0.79 8.88 -34.76
CA ALA A 172 0.63 8.54 -34.91
C ALA A 172 1.52 9.20 -33.83
N LEU A 173 0.96 10.13 -33.06
CA LEU A 173 1.63 11.00 -32.09
C LEU A 173 2.82 11.75 -32.76
N ALA A 174 2.67 12.13 -34.02
CA ALA A 174 3.69 12.77 -34.84
C ALA A 174 4.17 14.10 -34.24
N ASP A 175 3.25 14.89 -33.66
CA ASP A 175 3.56 16.18 -33.01
C ASP A 175 3.99 16.03 -31.53
N PHE A 176 4.08 14.81 -31.00
CA PHE A 176 4.48 14.52 -29.61
C PHE A 176 5.79 15.21 -29.20
N THR A 177 5.75 16.03 -28.15
CA THR A 177 6.95 16.63 -27.56
C THR A 177 6.90 16.82 -26.04
N ILE A 178 8.06 16.71 -25.40
CA ILE A 178 8.30 17.02 -23.98
C ILE A 178 9.05 18.36 -23.80
N ASP A 179 9.04 19.24 -24.81
CA ASP A 179 9.86 20.46 -24.82
C ASP A 179 9.45 21.49 -23.75
N HIS A 180 8.19 21.49 -23.32
CA HIS A 180 7.73 22.26 -22.15
C HIS A 180 8.56 21.91 -20.91
N ASP A 181 8.67 20.61 -20.57
CA ASP A 181 9.43 20.10 -19.44
C ASP A 181 10.93 20.38 -19.55
N ARG A 182 11.48 20.59 -20.77
CA ARG A 182 12.90 20.94 -20.94
C ARG A 182 13.25 22.32 -20.40
N SER A 183 12.27 23.22 -20.29
CA SER A 183 12.50 24.60 -19.87
C SER A 183 12.91 24.74 -18.40
N TYR A 184 12.34 23.95 -17.49
CA TYR A 184 12.70 23.94 -16.06
C TYR A 184 12.65 22.55 -15.39
N THR A 185 11.64 21.73 -15.67
CA THR A 185 11.40 20.44 -15.00
C THR A 185 12.56 19.45 -15.18
N ILE A 186 12.91 19.10 -16.42
CA ILE A 186 14.00 18.17 -16.75
C ILE A 186 15.37 18.64 -16.22
N PRO A 187 15.77 19.93 -16.33
CA PRO A 187 16.93 20.47 -15.65
C PRO A 187 16.97 20.16 -14.14
N LEU A 188 15.86 20.37 -13.41
CA LEU A 188 15.77 20.08 -11.98
C LEU A 188 15.86 18.58 -11.69
N LEU A 189 15.16 17.74 -12.45
CA LEU A 189 15.22 16.28 -12.30
C LEU A 189 16.65 15.74 -12.53
N LYS A 190 17.38 16.28 -13.51
CA LYS A 190 18.79 15.94 -13.76
C LYS A 190 19.71 16.39 -12.62
N GLN A 191 19.46 17.56 -12.04
CA GLN A 191 20.20 18.05 -10.87
C GLN A 191 19.91 17.22 -9.61
N ALA A 192 18.65 16.82 -9.38
CA ALA A 192 18.30 15.92 -8.28
C ALA A 192 19.02 14.56 -8.41
N ARG A 193 19.04 13.98 -9.62
CA ARG A 193 19.76 12.72 -9.91
C ARG A 193 21.29 12.83 -9.85
N SER A 194 21.88 14.00 -10.08
CA SER A 194 23.35 14.17 -9.92
C SER A 194 23.75 14.34 -8.46
N ILE A 195 22.88 14.89 -7.61
CA ILE A 195 23.09 15.02 -6.16
C ILE A 195 22.80 13.68 -5.44
N ASN A 196 21.77 12.94 -5.86
CA ASN A 196 21.43 11.61 -5.34
C ASN A 196 21.34 10.57 -6.48
N PRO A 197 22.44 9.90 -6.87
CA PRO A 197 22.43 8.94 -7.99
C PRO A 197 21.55 7.70 -7.81
N GLN A 198 21.09 7.43 -6.59
CA GLN A 198 20.13 6.35 -6.28
C GLN A 198 18.66 6.80 -6.34
N LEU A 199 18.41 8.06 -6.73
CA LEU A 199 17.07 8.65 -6.84
C LEU A 199 16.18 7.89 -7.82
N THR A 200 15.06 7.37 -7.32
CA THR A 200 14.01 6.74 -8.13
C THR A 200 13.04 7.79 -8.65
N VAL A 201 12.57 7.65 -9.89
CA VAL A 201 11.50 8.47 -10.48
C VAL A 201 10.35 7.57 -10.91
N MET A 202 9.13 7.85 -10.46
CA MET A 202 7.89 7.35 -11.07
C MET A 202 7.20 8.47 -11.86
N ALA A 203 6.28 8.11 -12.76
CA ALA A 203 5.45 9.09 -13.46
C ALA A 203 3.99 8.65 -13.63
N THR A 204 3.09 9.61 -13.86
CA THR A 204 1.65 9.35 -14.08
C THR A 204 0.98 10.50 -14.81
N PRO A 205 0.01 10.24 -15.71
CA PRO A 205 -0.82 11.28 -16.31
C PRO A 205 -2.03 11.60 -15.42
N TRP A 206 -2.33 12.89 -15.30
CA TRP A 206 -3.64 13.36 -14.82
C TRP A 206 -4.70 13.16 -15.91
N SER A 207 -4.30 13.28 -17.17
CA SER A 207 -5.15 13.01 -18.32
C SER A 207 -4.29 12.64 -19.53
N PRO A 208 -4.75 11.75 -20.43
CA PRO A 208 -4.24 11.73 -21.80
C PRO A 208 -4.64 13.00 -22.57
N PRO A 209 -4.07 13.26 -23.75
CA PRO A 209 -4.47 14.36 -24.64
C PRO A 209 -5.97 14.43 -24.87
N GLY A 210 -6.52 15.65 -25.00
CA GLY A 210 -7.97 15.87 -25.08
C GLY A 210 -8.66 15.07 -26.19
N TRP A 211 -8.02 14.96 -27.36
CA TRP A 211 -8.53 14.22 -28.50
C TRP A 211 -8.68 12.71 -28.25
N MET A 212 -7.99 12.13 -27.26
CA MET A 212 -8.15 10.72 -26.86
C MET A 212 -9.41 10.47 -26.00
N LYS A 213 -10.14 11.52 -25.60
CA LYS A 213 -11.15 11.45 -24.53
C LYS A 213 -12.56 11.79 -24.97
N THR A 214 -13.56 11.21 -24.29
CA THR A 214 -14.99 11.42 -24.58
C THR A 214 -15.46 12.87 -24.39
N SER A 215 -14.67 13.70 -23.71
CA SER A 215 -14.90 15.13 -23.46
C SER A 215 -14.21 16.06 -24.46
N ASP A 216 -13.39 15.52 -25.38
CA ASP A 216 -12.46 16.24 -26.28
C ASP A 216 -11.51 17.23 -25.57
N THR A 217 -11.36 17.12 -24.24
CA THR A 217 -10.50 17.98 -23.41
C THR A 217 -9.81 17.18 -22.31
N MET A 218 -8.72 17.71 -21.76
CA MET A 218 -8.02 17.05 -20.65
C MET A 218 -8.81 17.01 -19.33
N ASN A 219 -9.88 17.80 -19.19
CA ASN A 219 -10.63 17.89 -17.94
C ASN A 219 -11.82 16.92 -17.96
N GLY A 220 -11.76 15.90 -17.11
CA GLY A 220 -12.83 14.90 -16.95
C GLY A 220 -13.11 14.04 -18.19
N GLY A 221 -14.11 13.18 -18.09
CA GLY A 221 -14.48 12.20 -19.11
C GLY A 221 -13.73 10.87 -18.99
N ARG A 222 -13.80 10.05 -20.05
CA ARG A 222 -13.17 8.72 -20.13
C ARG A 222 -12.26 8.63 -21.36
N LEU A 223 -11.42 7.60 -21.41
CA LEU A 223 -10.65 7.22 -22.59
C LEU A 223 -11.62 6.71 -23.69
N LYS A 224 -11.47 7.17 -24.93
CA LYS A 224 -12.23 6.62 -26.07
C LYS A 224 -11.79 5.15 -26.31
N PRO A 225 -12.70 4.19 -26.62
CA PRO A 225 -12.34 2.77 -26.81
C PRO A 225 -11.28 2.51 -27.89
N ASP A 226 -11.21 3.39 -28.89
CA ASP A 226 -10.26 3.35 -30.00
C ASP A 226 -8.93 4.07 -29.71
N ALA A 227 -8.75 4.69 -28.53
CA ALA A 227 -7.54 5.43 -28.13
C ALA A 227 -6.57 4.63 -27.23
N TYR A 228 -6.90 3.39 -26.87
CA TYR A 228 -6.14 2.58 -25.91
C TYR A 228 -4.68 2.28 -26.36
N GLN A 229 -4.46 2.04 -27.66
CA GLN A 229 -3.11 1.79 -28.19
C GLN A 229 -2.29 3.10 -28.28
N GLN A 230 -2.94 4.20 -28.64
CA GLN A 230 -2.35 5.53 -28.78
C GLN A 230 -1.88 6.03 -27.41
N LEU A 231 -2.65 5.82 -26.35
CA LEU A 231 -2.20 6.07 -24.98
C LEU A 231 -1.00 5.18 -24.61
N ALA A 232 -1.03 3.88 -24.94
CA ALA A 232 0.10 2.99 -24.66
C ALA A 232 1.40 3.39 -25.39
N ASP A 233 1.31 3.88 -26.63
CA ASP A 233 2.46 4.42 -27.36
C ASP A 233 2.85 5.84 -26.88
N TYR A 234 1.93 6.67 -26.36
CA TYR A 234 2.21 7.95 -25.69
C TYR A 234 3.06 7.74 -24.43
N PHE A 235 2.69 6.77 -23.58
CA PHE A 235 3.55 6.30 -22.48
C PHE A 235 4.94 5.87 -22.99
N ALA A 236 5.02 5.13 -24.09
CA ALA A 236 6.30 4.68 -24.64
C ALA A 236 7.16 5.82 -25.23
N LYS A 237 6.55 6.84 -25.87
CA LYS A 237 7.25 8.04 -26.35
C LYS A 237 7.77 8.88 -25.17
N PHE A 238 6.93 9.13 -24.16
CA PHE A 238 7.33 9.80 -22.92
C PHE A 238 8.54 9.10 -22.26
N LEU A 239 8.44 7.80 -21.98
CA LEU A 239 9.48 7.05 -21.28
C LEU A 239 10.82 7.07 -22.04
N LYS A 240 10.80 6.98 -23.38
CA LYS A 240 12.00 7.10 -24.22
C LYS A 240 12.57 8.51 -24.22
N ALA A 241 11.73 9.54 -24.35
CA ALA A 241 12.18 10.93 -24.41
C ALA A 241 12.77 11.40 -23.07
N TYR A 242 12.17 11.00 -21.94
CA TYR A 242 12.68 11.23 -20.59
C TYR A 242 14.00 10.48 -20.33
N ALA A 243 14.10 9.20 -20.73
CA ALA A 243 15.34 8.45 -20.63
C ALA A 243 16.47 9.10 -21.47
N ALA A 244 16.18 9.52 -22.71
CA ALA A 244 17.13 10.23 -23.57
C ALA A 244 17.54 11.61 -23.01
N ALA A 245 16.66 12.29 -22.28
CA ALA A 245 17.01 13.52 -21.56
C ALA A 245 17.95 13.28 -20.36
N GLY A 246 18.06 12.05 -19.86
CA GLY A 246 18.86 11.66 -18.69
C GLY A 246 18.03 11.38 -17.42
N VAL A 247 16.70 11.23 -17.55
CA VAL A 247 15.77 11.00 -16.45
C VAL A 247 14.97 9.70 -16.71
N PRO A 248 15.59 8.51 -16.54
CA PRO A 248 14.90 7.24 -16.74
C PRO A 248 13.83 7.02 -15.65
N VAL A 249 12.60 6.76 -16.07
CA VAL A 249 11.45 6.53 -15.19
C VAL A 249 11.32 5.04 -14.87
N ARG A 250 11.34 4.72 -13.58
CA ARG A 250 11.37 3.34 -13.03
C ARG A 250 9.98 2.72 -12.93
N TYR A 251 8.96 3.52 -12.61
CA TYR A 251 7.57 3.09 -12.45
C TYR A 251 6.61 4.05 -13.16
N VAL A 252 5.48 3.53 -13.65
CA VAL A 252 4.33 4.35 -14.07
C VAL A 252 3.04 3.82 -13.49
N THR A 253 2.05 4.68 -13.26
CA THR A 253 0.65 4.29 -13.07
C THR A 253 -0.14 4.66 -14.34
N PRO A 254 -1.25 3.96 -14.68
CA PRO A 254 -1.98 4.23 -15.92
C PRO A 254 -2.71 5.58 -15.95
N GLN A 255 -3.05 6.10 -14.77
CA GLN A 255 -3.88 7.28 -14.52
C GLN A 255 -3.68 7.69 -13.06
N ASN A 256 -3.58 8.99 -12.77
CA ASN A 256 -3.68 9.55 -11.42
C ASN A 256 -5.14 9.53 -10.94
N GLU A 257 -5.41 9.02 -9.74
CA GLU A 257 -6.74 9.00 -9.11
C GLU A 257 -7.88 8.55 -10.04
N PRO A 258 -7.84 7.32 -10.58
CA PRO A 258 -8.79 6.85 -11.61
C PRO A 258 -10.28 6.82 -11.22
N LEU A 259 -10.64 7.10 -9.96
CA LEU A 259 -12.03 7.28 -9.50
C LEU A 259 -12.41 8.77 -9.30
N ASN A 260 -11.46 9.69 -9.40
CA ASN A 260 -11.65 11.14 -9.41
C ASN A 260 -11.82 11.62 -10.87
N ASN A 261 -12.99 12.16 -11.21
CA ASN A 261 -13.35 12.53 -12.57
C ASN A 261 -14.07 13.89 -12.57
N THR A 262 -13.32 14.97 -12.78
CA THR A 262 -13.76 16.35 -12.62
C THR A 262 -13.48 17.20 -13.86
N SER A 263 -14.39 18.12 -14.20
CA SER A 263 -14.20 19.08 -15.29
C SER A 263 -13.36 20.31 -14.89
N ALA A 264 -12.98 20.45 -13.62
CA ALA A 264 -12.25 21.60 -13.11
C ALA A 264 -10.78 21.67 -13.62
N TYR A 265 -10.11 20.52 -13.66
CA TYR A 265 -8.69 20.38 -13.98
C TYR A 265 -8.43 19.02 -14.68
N PRO A 266 -7.22 18.73 -15.17
CA PRO A 266 -6.91 17.47 -15.82
C PRO A 266 -7.25 16.24 -14.96
N SER A 267 -8.13 15.37 -15.46
CA SER A 267 -8.54 14.12 -14.78
C SER A 267 -9.16 13.15 -15.78
N MET A 268 -9.19 11.85 -15.48
CA MET A 268 -9.94 10.87 -16.28
C MET A 268 -10.46 9.72 -15.42
N GLY A 269 -11.75 9.43 -15.53
CA GLY A 269 -12.34 8.24 -14.91
C GLY A 269 -11.91 6.97 -15.64
N LEU A 270 -11.40 5.99 -14.90
CA LEU A 270 -10.92 4.70 -15.39
C LEU A 270 -11.33 3.61 -14.39
N THR A 271 -12.27 2.72 -14.74
CA THR A 271 -12.64 1.61 -13.84
C THR A 271 -11.55 0.55 -13.78
N ALA A 272 -11.64 -0.33 -12.78
CA ALA A 272 -10.68 -1.41 -12.61
C ALA A 272 -10.60 -2.34 -13.84
N ASP A 273 -11.72 -2.60 -14.54
CA ASP A 273 -11.73 -3.39 -15.77
C ASP A 273 -11.19 -2.63 -17.01
N GLU A 274 -11.45 -1.32 -17.13
CA GLU A 274 -10.81 -0.47 -18.15
C GLU A 274 -9.29 -0.41 -17.93
N ALA A 275 -8.84 -0.26 -16.67
CA ALA A 275 -7.43 -0.31 -16.29
C ALA A 275 -6.82 -1.70 -16.55
N LYS A 276 -7.54 -2.78 -16.24
CA LYS A 276 -7.13 -4.17 -16.53
C LYS A 276 -6.96 -4.39 -18.04
N THR A 277 -7.84 -3.84 -18.86
CA THR A 277 -7.77 -3.85 -20.33
C THR A 277 -6.56 -3.05 -20.82
N LEU A 278 -6.44 -1.77 -20.39
CA LEU A 278 -5.33 -0.88 -20.75
C LEU A 278 -3.97 -1.47 -20.38
N ILE A 279 -3.83 -2.05 -19.19
CA ILE A 279 -2.59 -2.67 -18.73
C ILE A 279 -2.23 -3.92 -19.53
N ASN A 280 -3.17 -4.85 -19.69
CA ASN A 280 -2.87 -6.20 -20.17
C ASN A 280 -2.72 -6.29 -21.68
N ASP A 281 -3.56 -5.57 -22.42
CA ASP A 281 -3.70 -5.74 -23.86
C ASP A 281 -2.95 -4.66 -24.66
N TYR A 282 -2.69 -3.49 -24.05
CA TYR A 282 -2.08 -2.34 -24.71
C TYR A 282 -0.76 -1.90 -24.07
N LEU A 283 -0.77 -1.43 -22.82
CA LEU A 283 0.38 -0.81 -22.16
C LEU A 283 1.52 -1.80 -21.90
N ALA A 284 1.30 -2.90 -21.17
CA ALA A 284 2.37 -3.86 -20.90
C ALA A 284 2.89 -4.55 -22.18
N PRO A 285 2.07 -4.90 -23.18
CA PRO A 285 2.54 -5.31 -24.51
C PRO A 285 3.39 -4.26 -25.21
N THR A 286 2.99 -3.00 -25.17
CA THR A 286 3.73 -1.89 -25.80
C THR A 286 5.07 -1.65 -25.10
N LEU A 287 5.12 -1.59 -23.76
CA LEU A 287 6.39 -1.49 -23.02
C LEU A 287 7.35 -2.65 -23.36
N ARG A 288 6.84 -3.89 -23.42
CA ARG A 288 7.62 -5.07 -23.82
C ARG A 288 8.13 -4.98 -25.27
N LYS A 289 7.27 -4.60 -26.22
CA LYS A 289 7.59 -4.38 -27.65
C LYS A 289 8.63 -3.28 -27.86
N GLN A 290 8.59 -2.25 -27.02
CA GLN A 290 9.47 -1.07 -27.09
C GLN A 290 10.74 -1.23 -26.22
N HIS A 291 10.98 -2.42 -25.64
CA HIS A 291 12.10 -2.77 -24.76
C HIS A 291 12.26 -1.90 -23.49
N LEU A 292 11.15 -1.43 -22.94
CA LEU A 292 11.10 -0.62 -21.73
C LEU A 292 10.94 -1.49 -20.48
N SER A 293 11.80 -1.27 -19.47
CA SER A 293 11.82 -2.02 -18.20
C SER A 293 11.05 -1.35 -17.05
N THR A 294 10.34 -0.26 -17.36
CA THR A 294 9.48 0.48 -16.43
C THR A 294 8.37 -0.43 -15.90
N GLY A 295 8.19 -0.48 -14.57
CA GLY A 295 7.14 -1.28 -13.94
C GLY A 295 5.83 -0.53 -13.87
N ILE A 296 4.70 -1.18 -14.15
CA ILE A 296 3.37 -0.59 -13.98
C ILE A 296 2.92 -0.79 -12.53
N LEU A 297 2.60 0.28 -11.81
CA LEU A 297 1.87 0.22 -10.53
C LEU A 297 0.38 0.40 -10.82
N GLY A 298 -0.48 -0.34 -10.13
CA GLY A 298 -1.92 -0.23 -10.24
C GLY A 298 -2.52 0.80 -9.28
N TYR A 299 -3.76 1.20 -9.57
CA TYR A 299 -4.62 2.06 -8.76
C TYR A 299 -4.19 3.54 -8.66
N ASP A 300 -3.23 3.93 -7.82
CA ASP A 300 -2.81 5.34 -7.64
C ASP A 300 -3.94 6.23 -7.08
N HIS A 301 -4.61 5.76 -6.02
CA HIS A 301 -5.70 6.46 -5.33
C HIS A 301 -5.85 5.99 -3.86
N ASN A 302 -6.92 6.41 -3.17
CA ASN A 302 -7.04 6.43 -1.71
C ASN A 302 -7.15 5.05 -1.01
N TRP A 303 -6.98 5.02 0.31
CA TRP A 303 -7.06 3.77 1.11
C TRP A 303 -8.50 3.25 1.34
N ASP A 304 -9.49 3.74 0.60
CA ASP A 304 -10.92 3.45 0.79
C ASP A 304 -11.50 2.35 -0.13
N VAL A 305 -10.81 1.99 -1.22
CA VAL A 305 -11.30 0.95 -2.17
C VAL A 305 -10.22 -0.12 -2.45
N THR A 306 -10.02 -1.06 -1.53
CA THR A 306 -9.06 -2.16 -1.67
C THR A 306 -9.35 -3.09 -2.86
N SER A 307 -10.63 -3.24 -3.22
CA SER A 307 -11.06 -4.13 -4.30
C SER A 307 -10.55 -3.73 -5.69
N TYR A 308 -10.26 -2.43 -5.92
CA TYR A 308 -9.70 -1.97 -7.18
C TYR A 308 -8.31 -2.59 -7.44
N PRO A 309 -7.26 -2.38 -6.61
CA PRO A 309 -5.96 -3.00 -6.85
C PRO A 309 -6.00 -4.53 -6.79
N GLU A 310 -6.81 -5.14 -5.91
CA GLU A 310 -6.95 -6.60 -5.84
C GLU A 310 -7.52 -7.20 -7.15
N SER A 311 -8.48 -6.54 -7.79
CA SER A 311 -9.07 -7.01 -9.06
C SER A 311 -8.03 -7.17 -10.18
N LEU A 312 -6.93 -6.39 -10.14
CA LEU A 312 -5.80 -6.49 -11.06
C LEU A 312 -4.93 -7.73 -10.79
N TYR A 313 -5.04 -8.32 -9.60
CA TYR A 313 -4.28 -9.48 -9.13
C TYR A 313 -5.04 -10.81 -9.21
N THR A 314 -6.38 -10.77 -9.23
CA THR A 314 -7.29 -11.94 -9.37
C THR A 314 -6.80 -13.00 -10.35
N GLU A 315 -6.40 -12.57 -11.54
CA GLU A 315 -5.96 -13.42 -12.64
C GLU A 315 -4.43 -13.38 -12.78
N ALA A 316 -3.78 -14.54 -12.74
CA ALA A 316 -2.32 -14.65 -12.86
C ALA A 316 -1.75 -14.02 -14.16
N ALA A 317 -2.56 -14.00 -15.23
CA ALA A 317 -2.22 -13.34 -16.48
C ALA A 317 -2.25 -11.80 -16.40
N SER A 318 -3.03 -11.22 -15.48
CA SER A 318 -3.06 -9.79 -15.16
C SER A 318 -1.99 -9.44 -14.13
N ALA A 319 -1.91 -10.22 -13.06
CA ALA A 319 -0.97 -10.05 -11.96
C ALA A 319 0.51 -10.00 -12.41
N LYS A 320 0.88 -10.65 -13.52
CA LYS A 320 2.26 -10.60 -14.07
C LYS A 320 2.63 -9.25 -14.72
N ASN A 321 1.64 -8.45 -15.15
CA ASN A 321 1.86 -7.15 -15.79
C ASN A 321 1.90 -5.99 -14.77
N VAL A 322 1.18 -6.13 -13.64
CA VAL A 322 1.18 -5.13 -12.55
C VAL A 322 2.26 -5.46 -11.52
N THR A 323 3.17 -4.51 -11.29
CA THR A 323 4.31 -4.62 -10.37
C THR A 323 3.87 -4.57 -8.90
N GLY A 324 2.90 -3.73 -8.56
CA GLY A 324 2.39 -3.49 -7.21
C GLY A 324 1.33 -2.39 -7.19
N THR A 325 0.91 -1.95 -6.00
CA THR A 325 -0.14 -0.93 -5.82
C THR A 325 0.47 0.42 -5.47
N ALA A 326 -0.06 1.49 -6.07
CA ALA A 326 0.19 2.88 -5.67
C ALA A 326 -1.03 3.41 -4.88
N TRP A 327 -0.80 4.19 -3.83
CA TRP A 327 -1.80 4.63 -2.85
C TRP A 327 -1.68 6.12 -2.48
N HIS A 328 -2.83 6.76 -2.30
CA HIS A 328 -2.99 8.14 -1.81
C HIS A 328 -3.58 8.14 -0.39
N CYS A 329 -3.47 9.27 0.33
CA CYS A 329 -3.83 9.38 1.75
C CYS A 329 -5.19 10.06 2.03
N TYR A 330 -5.94 10.49 1.02
CA TYR A 330 -7.02 11.47 1.20
C TYR A 330 -8.33 10.89 1.74
N ALA A 331 -8.48 9.56 1.69
CA ALA A 331 -9.61 8.83 2.27
C ALA A 331 -9.19 7.41 2.67
N GLY A 332 -10.01 6.76 3.51
CA GLY A 332 -9.76 5.41 4.03
C GLY A 332 -8.75 5.36 5.17
N ASP A 333 -8.32 4.15 5.53
CA ASP A 333 -7.35 3.91 6.61
C ASP A 333 -6.10 3.18 6.08
N VAL A 334 -4.93 3.62 6.54
CA VAL A 334 -3.61 3.14 6.09
C VAL A 334 -3.41 1.62 6.22
N SER A 335 -4.16 0.93 7.08
CA SER A 335 -4.18 -0.54 7.19
C SER A 335 -4.72 -1.25 5.95
N ALA A 336 -5.45 -0.56 5.04
CA ALA A 336 -5.83 -1.06 3.73
C ALA A 336 -4.65 -1.60 2.92
N GLN A 337 -3.46 -0.99 3.06
CA GLN A 337 -2.23 -1.49 2.43
C GLN A 337 -1.79 -2.84 3.01
N SER A 338 -1.98 -3.07 4.32
CA SER A 338 -1.72 -4.33 4.99
C SER A 338 -2.76 -5.41 4.67
N VAL A 339 -4.03 -5.03 4.45
CA VAL A 339 -5.08 -5.93 3.94
C VAL A 339 -4.68 -6.44 2.56
N VAL A 340 -4.51 -5.55 1.58
CA VAL A 340 -4.15 -5.91 0.19
C VAL A 340 -2.80 -6.64 0.13
N HIS A 341 -1.85 -6.31 1.01
CA HIS A 341 -0.60 -7.06 1.11
C HIS A 341 -0.82 -8.47 1.65
N ASN A 342 -1.48 -8.65 2.80
CA ASN A 342 -1.67 -9.97 3.41
C ASN A 342 -2.51 -10.90 2.51
N ASP A 343 -3.49 -10.35 1.80
CA ASP A 343 -4.31 -11.08 0.84
C ASP A 343 -3.59 -11.38 -0.48
N TYR A 344 -2.67 -10.52 -0.96
CA TYR A 344 -1.84 -10.75 -2.15
C TYR A 344 -0.32 -10.50 -1.87
N PRO A 345 0.34 -11.33 -1.04
CA PRO A 345 1.66 -11.05 -0.44
C PRO A 345 2.86 -11.07 -1.40
N GLY A 346 2.61 -11.38 -2.68
CA GLY A 346 3.56 -11.14 -3.77
C GLY A 346 3.57 -9.70 -4.29
N LYS A 347 2.77 -8.79 -3.71
CA LYS A 347 2.57 -7.42 -4.19
C LYS A 347 3.11 -6.36 -3.22
N PRO A 348 4.00 -5.48 -3.69
CA PRO A 348 4.47 -4.33 -2.93
C PRO A 348 3.46 -3.17 -2.99
N ALA A 349 3.36 -2.43 -1.89
CA ALA A 349 2.63 -1.17 -1.81
C ALA A 349 3.58 0.03 -1.90
N PHE A 350 3.10 1.15 -2.42
CA PHE A 350 3.79 2.43 -2.51
C PHE A 350 2.79 3.51 -2.13
N GLN A 351 3.06 4.34 -1.11
CA GLN A 351 2.35 5.61 -1.01
C GLN A 351 2.96 6.52 -2.08
N SER A 352 2.16 6.90 -3.06
CA SER A 352 2.57 7.67 -4.24
C SER A 352 2.23 9.15 -4.11
N GLU A 353 1.20 9.51 -3.35
CA GLU A 353 0.86 10.91 -3.09
C GLU A 353 0.30 11.11 -1.67
N CYS A 354 0.50 12.30 -1.13
CA CYS A 354 -0.29 12.86 -0.03
C CYS A 354 -0.02 14.36 0.08
N SER A 355 -1.05 15.18 0.21
CA SER A 355 -0.89 16.61 0.50
C SER A 355 -1.04 16.88 2.00
N GLY A 356 -0.29 17.85 2.51
CA GLY A 356 -0.68 18.59 3.70
C GLY A 356 -1.41 19.87 3.32
N GLY A 357 -1.98 20.58 4.28
CA GLY A 357 -2.63 21.86 4.04
C GLY A 357 -3.26 22.50 5.27
N SER A 358 -4.03 23.56 5.03
CA SER A 358 -4.69 24.36 6.08
C SER A 358 -5.73 23.60 6.92
N TRP A 359 -6.21 22.44 6.44
CA TRP A 359 -7.12 21.57 7.19
C TRP A 359 -6.44 20.82 8.35
N GLU A 360 -5.10 20.72 8.37
CA GLU A 360 -4.34 20.18 9.51
C GLU A 360 -4.15 21.24 10.61
N GLY A 361 -4.60 22.48 10.41
CA GLY A 361 -4.49 23.57 11.38
C GLY A 361 -3.17 24.33 11.29
N ASP A 362 -2.33 24.19 12.32
CA ASP A 362 -1.05 24.90 12.43
C ASP A 362 0.15 24.05 11.94
N GLU A 363 1.37 24.55 12.12
CA GLU A 363 2.59 23.84 11.72
C GLU A 363 2.81 22.54 12.52
N GLN A 364 2.31 22.48 13.77
CA GLN A 364 2.42 21.29 14.62
C GLN A 364 1.42 20.20 14.21
N GLY A 365 0.21 20.58 13.80
CA GLY A 365 -0.77 19.68 13.17
C GLY A 365 -0.28 19.19 11.80
N GLY A 366 0.27 20.08 10.97
CA GLY A 366 0.90 19.70 9.70
C GLY A 366 2.10 18.76 9.87
N PHE A 367 2.91 18.96 10.91
CA PHE A 367 4.02 18.06 11.24
C PHE A 367 3.54 16.71 11.75
N ALA A 368 2.44 16.68 12.52
CA ALA A 368 1.79 15.43 12.92
C ALA A 368 1.32 14.62 11.71
N GLY A 369 0.69 15.24 10.71
CA GLY A 369 0.27 14.59 9.47
C GLY A 369 1.44 14.07 8.62
N ALA A 370 2.55 14.83 8.56
CA ALA A 370 3.77 14.37 7.88
C ALA A 370 4.45 13.20 8.62
N MET A 371 4.50 13.22 9.96
CA MET A 371 5.08 12.14 10.77
C MET A 371 4.21 10.88 10.75
N ASP A 372 2.88 11.00 10.77
CA ASP A 372 1.95 9.87 10.61
C ASP A 372 2.24 9.11 9.32
N ASN A 373 2.31 9.81 8.18
CA ASN A 373 2.65 9.17 6.89
C ASN A 373 4.01 8.45 6.95
N VAL A 374 5.04 9.14 7.48
CA VAL A 374 6.42 8.62 7.57
C VAL A 374 6.52 7.37 8.45
N ILE A 375 5.67 7.23 9.47
CA ILE A 375 5.63 6.09 10.38
C ILE A 375 4.65 5.02 9.88
N ASN A 376 3.36 5.36 9.76
CA ASN A 376 2.28 4.41 9.57
C ASN A 376 2.19 3.88 8.13
N GLY A 377 2.68 4.63 7.13
CA GLY A 377 2.83 4.14 5.76
C GLY A 377 3.80 2.94 5.66
N PRO A 378 5.07 3.06 6.10
CA PRO A 378 6.01 1.94 6.07
C PRO A 378 5.70 0.85 7.11
N ARG A 379 4.97 1.14 8.19
CA ARG A 379 4.40 0.08 9.04
C ARG A 379 3.42 -0.80 8.26
N ASN A 380 2.61 -0.20 7.38
CA ASN A 380 1.68 -0.88 6.48
C ASN A 380 2.27 -1.09 5.07
N TRP A 381 3.45 -1.72 5.01
CA TRP A 381 4.08 -2.25 3.79
C TRP A 381 4.46 -1.27 2.66
N ALA A 382 4.22 0.04 2.80
CA ALA A 382 4.63 1.02 1.79
C ALA A 382 6.16 1.04 1.59
N GLN A 383 6.61 1.04 0.34
CA GLN A 383 8.03 1.16 -0.05
C GLN A 383 8.45 2.60 -0.35
N SER A 384 7.50 3.50 -0.56
CA SER A 384 7.71 4.93 -0.71
C SER A 384 6.75 5.71 0.17
N ILE A 385 7.18 6.90 0.59
CA ILE A 385 6.33 7.93 1.21
C ILE A 385 6.62 9.23 0.47
N ILE A 386 5.57 9.78 -0.15
CA ILE A 386 5.65 10.91 -1.08
C ILE A 386 4.66 11.97 -0.63
N ARG A 387 5.14 13.19 -0.40
CA ARG A 387 4.28 14.38 -0.22
C ARG A 387 4.06 15.07 -1.58
N TRP A 388 2.99 15.84 -1.76
CA TRP A 388 2.58 16.23 -3.11
C TRP A 388 3.52 17.25 -3.77
N ASN A 389 3.34 18.55 -3.54
CA ASN A 389 4.16 19.60 -4.15
C ASN A 389 5.53 19.77 -3.45
N ILE A 390 6.63 19.78 -4.21
CA ILE A 390 7.94 20.20 -3.68
C ILE A 390 7.92 21.69 -3.31
N ALA A 391 7.35 22.54 -4.17
CA ALA A 391 7.35 23.98 -3.98
C ALA A 391 6.03 24.62 -4.39
N LEU A 392 5.52 25.51 -3.55
CA LEU A 392 4.41 26.43 -3.85
C LEU A 392 4.77 27.81 -3.28
N ASP A 393 4.09 28.85 -3.74
CA ASP A 393 4.24 30.19 -3.20
C ASP A 393 3.45 30.40 -1.89
N SER A 394 3.53 31.60 -1.32
CA SER A 394 2.83 31.96 -0.08
C SER A 394 1.30 31.99 -0.18
N SER A 395 0.73 31.75 -1.37
CA SER A 395 -0.70 31.64 -1.64
C SER A 395 -1.10 30.22 -2.08
N SER A 396 -0.28 29.21 -1.75
CA SER A 396 -0.44 27.81 -2.19
C SER A 396 -0.38 27.62 -3.72
N GLY A 397 0.19 28.57 -4.46
CA GLY A 397 0.15 28.62 -5.92
C GLY A 397 1.50 28.43 -6.61
N PRO A 398 1.55 28.59 -7.95
CA PRO A 398 0.39 28.73 -8.84
C PRO A 398 -0.45 27.44 -8.94
N THR A 399 -1.72 27.56 -9.33
CA THR A 399 -2.63 26.41 -9.51
C THR A 399 -3.39 26.51 -10.84
N ASN A 400 -3.82 25.35 -11.34
CA ASN A 400 -4.69 25.15 -12.49
C ASN A 400 -6.01 24.58 -11.97
N ASN A 401 -6.78 25.40 -11.24
CA ASN A 401 -7.99 25.04 -10.49
C ASN A 401 -7.82 23.96 -9.40
N GLY A 402 -6.57 23.67 -8.99
CA GLY A 402 -6.23 22.69 -7.96
C GLY A 402 -6.42 23.15 -6.53
N CYS A 403 -5.77 22.44 -5.60
CA CYS A 403 -5.92 22.62 -4.16
C CYS A 403 -5.40 23.99 -3.64
N GLN A 404 -6.31 24.91 -3.34
CA GLN A 404 -5.97 26.28 -2.88
C GLN A 404 -5.39 26.36 -1.45
N GLY A 405 -5.51 25.29 -0.66
CA GLY A 405 -5.05 25.21 0.73
C GLY A 405 -3.84 24.31 0.98
N CYS A 406 -3.21 23.77 -0.08
CA CYS A 406 -2.19 22.74 0.04
C CYS A 406 -0.82 23.31 0.45
N ARG A 407 -0.18 22.67 1.42
CA ARG A 407 1.16 23.00 1.91
C ARG A 407 2.22 22.27 1.09
N PRO A 408 3.24 22.96 0.56
CA PRO A 408 4.38 22.34 -0.12
C PRO A 408 5.42 21.81 0.87
N VAL A 409 6.40 21.06 0.37
CA VAL A 409 7.63 20.74 1.13
C VAL A 409 8.42 22.02 1.45
N VAL A 410 8.57 22.95 0.50
CA VAL A 410 9.12 24.30 0.75
C VAL A 410 8.23 25.40 0.18
N THR A 411 8.04 26.49 0.91
CA THR A 411 7.38 27.70 0.39
C THR A 411 8.40 28.56 -0.34
N VAL A 412 8.12 28.98 -1.58
CA VAL A 412 9.02 29.81 -2.41
C VAL A 412 8.41 31.20 -2.59
N SER A 413 9.08 32.24 -2.07
CA SER A 413 8.50 33.59 -1.98
C SER A 413 9.52 34.71 -2.24
N PRO A 414 9.06 35.92 -2.62
CA PRO A 414 9.93 37.10 -2.68
C PRO A 414 10.32 37.57 -1.26
N LYS A 415 11.53 38.09 -1.14
CA LYS A 415 12.07 38.74 0.06
C LYS A 415 11.92 40.26 -0.03
N THR A 416 12.20 40.94 1.08
CA THR A 416 12.22 42.40 1.19
C THR A 416 13.25 43.10 0.30
N ASP A 417 14.27 42.39 -0.18
CA ASP A 417 15.28 42.89 -1.13
C ASP A 417 14.90 42.67 -2.62
N GLY A 418 13.72 42.11 -2.89
CA GLY A 418 13.24 41.76 -4.24
C GLY A 418 13.83 40.47 -4.82
N THR A 419 14.79 39.82 -4.14
CA THR A 419 15.23 38.46 -4.49
C THR A 419 14.19 37.44 -4.04
N TRP A 420 14.18 36.24 -4.63
CA TRP A 420 13.35 35.14 -4.14
C TRP A 420 14.13 34.23 -3.18
N GLY A 421 13.41 33.54 -2.30
CA GLY A 421 13.96 32.55 -1.37
C GLY A 421 13.04 31.35 -1.20
N TYR A 422 13.43 30.44 -0.32
CA TYR A 422 12.64 29.29 0.08
C TYR A 422 12.67 29.12 1.60
N THR A 423 11.58 28.61 2.17
CA THR A 423 11.44 28.28 3.58
C THR A 423 10.94 26.83 3.71
N PRO A 424 11.65 25.94 4.41
CA PRO A 424 11.14 24.61 4.77
C PRO A 424 9.83 24.68 5.56
N THR A 425 8.90 23.76 5.28
CA THR A 425 7.66 23.61 6.05
C THR A 425 7.72 22.37 6.96
N ALA A 426 6.69 22.18 7.78
CA ALA A 426 6.39 20.91 8.46
C ALA A 426 6.59 19.64 7.60
N ASP A 427 6.25 19.69 6.30
CA ASP A 427 6.38 18.53 5.40
C ASP A 427 7.85 18.19 5.11
N TYR A 428 8.70 19.21 4.96
CA TYR A 428 10.16 19.02 4.86
C TYR A 428 10.71 18.41 6.14
N TRP A 429 10.32 18.91 7.31
CA TRP A 429 10.85 18.42 8.58
C TRP A 429 10.34 17.03 8.96
N GLY A 430 9.10 16.67 8.59
CA GLY A 430 8.56 15.32 8.73
C GLY A 430 9.29 14.34 7.81
N LEU A 431 9.40 14.65 6.51
CA LEU A 431 10.19 13.85 5.57
C LEU A 431 11.65 13.73 6.01
N ALA A 432 12.25 14.77 6.60
CA ALA A 432 13.64 14.80 7.04
C ALA A 432 13.97 13.74 8.10
N GLN A 433 13.02 13.45 9.00
CA GLN A 433 13.18 12.46 10.07
C GLN A 433 13.38 11.04 9.53
N ALA A 434 12.92 10.70 8.32
CA ALA A 434 13.24 9.42 7.67
C ALA A 434 14.23 9.54 6.51
N SER A 435 14.00 10.46 5.57
CA SER A 435 14.75 10.56 4.30
C SER A 435 16.27 10.69 4.47
N LYS A 436 16.72 11.34 5.55
CA LYS A 436 18.16 11.55 5.82
C LYS A 436 18.87 10.29 6.30
N PHE A 437 18.13 9.38 6.94
CA PHE A 437 18.68 8.23 7.66
C PHE A 437 18.29 6.87 7.05
N VAL A 438 17.24 6.82 6.23
CA VAL A 438 16.74 5.60 5.58
C VAL A 438 17.10 5.63 4.09
N GLN A 439 18.00 4.74 3.69
CA GLN A 439 18.57 4.69 2.35
C GLN A 439 17.69 3.84 1.40
N PRO A 440 17.69 4.11 0.08
CA PRO A 440 17.15 3.19 -0.91
C PRO A 440 17.77 1.79 -0.76
N GLY A 441 16.92 0.76 -0.71
CA GLY A 441 17.31 -0.62 -0.43
C GLY A 441 17.40 -0.98 1.06
N ALA A 442 17.24 -0.03 1.98
CA ALA A 442 17.03 -0.33 3.40
C ALA A 442 15.80 -1.23 3.59
N ARG A 443 15.80 -2.07 4.61
CA ARG A 443 14.65 -2.91 4.97
C ARG A 443 13.95 -2.33 6.17
N ARG A 444 12.62 -2.18 6.11
CA ARG A 444 11.82 -2.03 7.33
C ARG A 444 12.00 -3.30 8.17
N VAL A 445 12.19 -3.14 9.48
CA VAL A 445 12.39 -4.24 10.43
C VAL A 445 11.29 -4.25 11.49
N ALA A 446 11.31 -5.24 12.39
CA ALA A 446 10.29 -5.32 13.44
C ALA A 446 10.53 -4.29 14.53
N SER A 447 9.43 -3.63 14.89
CA SER A 447 9.24 -2.92 16.13
C SER A 447 7.76 -3.02 16.51
N ASN A 448 7.45 -2.96 17.81
CA ASN A 448 6.08 -2.78 18.29
C ASN A 448 5.59 -1.35 17.99
N THR A 449 4.58 -0.88 18.70
CA THR A 449 4.21 0.54 18.80
C THR A 449 3.62 0.76 20.19
N LEU A 450 3.73 1.97 20.73
CA LEU A 450 3.04 2.36 21.96
C LEU A 450 1.67 3.01 21.71
N GLY A 451 1.27 3.11 20.43
CA GLY A 451 -0.04 3.60 19.98
C GLY A 451 -0.14 5.12 19.84
N LYS A 452 -1.17 5.56 19.12
CA LYS A 452 -1.52 6.98 18.94
C LYS A 452 -1.90 7.61 20.30
N GLY A 453 -1.45 8.84 20.56
CA GLY A 453 -1.50 9.47 21.89
C GLY A 453 -0.30 9.12 22.78
N ASN A 454 0.71 8.45 22.23
CA ASN A 454 1.93 7.99 22.89
C ASN A 454 3.12 8.17 21.93
N VAL A 455 4.23 7.45 22.15
CA VAL A 455 5.35 7.45 21.19
C VAL A 455 5.13 6.37 20.13
N GLU A 456 4.78 6.81 18.91
CA GLU A 456 4.71 5.99 17.71
C GLU A 456 6.09 5.85 17.06
N ASP A 457 6.36 4.75 16.35
CA ASP A 457 7.70 4.46 15.81
C ASP A 457 7.71 3.64 14.52
N VAL A 458 8.83 3.69 13.80
CA VAL A 458 9.19 2.69 12.77
C VAL A 458 10.71 2.51 12.67
N ALA A 459 11.14 1.25 12.51
CA ALA A 459 12.55 0.87 12.43
C ALA A 459 12.98 0.37 11.04
N PHE A 460 14.21 0.69 10.64
CA PHE A 460 14.82 0.27 9.37
C PHE A 460 16.29 -0.13 9.54
N THR A 461 16.77 -1.11 8.78
CA THR A 461 18.21 -1.40 8.63
C THR A 461 18.65 -1.11 7.19
N ASN A 462 19.65 -0.24 7.05
CA ASN A 462 20.23 0.20 5.78
C ASN A 462 21.12 -0.86 5.11
N PRO A 463 21.43 -0.71 3.79
CA PRO A 463 22.34 -1.61 3.09
C PRO A 463 23.78 -1.63 3.65
N ASP A 464 24.20 -0.58 4.37
CA ASP A 464 25.50 -0.49 5.05
C ASP A 464 25.52 -1.13 6.46
N GLY A 465 24.39 -1.66 6.93
CA GLY A 465 24.26 -2.26 8.26
C GLY A 465 24.03 -1.25 9.40
N SER A 466 23.86 0.03 9.11
CA SER A 466 23.31 0.98 10.09
C SER A 466 21.81 0.74 10.30
N THR A 467 21.30 1.03 11.49
CA THR A 467 19.88 0.97 11.83
C THR A 467 19.39 2.36 12.21
N ALA A 468 18.19 2.71 11.75
CA ALA A 468 17.48 3.93 12.06
C ALA A 468 16.13 3.59 12.70
N LEU A 469 15.83 4.19 13.84
CA LEU A 469 14.52 4.14 14.50
C LEU A 469 13.96 5.57 14.52
N VAL A 470 12.89 5.81 13.77
CA VAL A 470 12.15 7.07 13.76
C VAL A 470 11.07 6.99 14.83
N THR A 471 10.96 7.98 15.73
CA THR A 471 9.88 8.04 16.73
C THR A 471 9.20 9.41 16.74
N TYR A 472 7.90 9.44 17.05
CA TYR A 472 7.08 10.64 17.17
C TYR A 472 6.18 10.54 18.41
N ASN A 473 6.13 11.58 19.25
CA ASN A 473 5.23 11.62 20.39
C ASN A 473 3.91 12.33 20.02
N SER A 474 2.89 11.56 19.62
CA SER A 474 1.54 12.07 19.36
C SER A 474 0.72 12.28 20.64
N GLY A 475 1.30 12.07 21.82
CA GLY A 475 0.70 12.39 23.11
C GLY A 475 0.78 13.87 23.49
N SER A 476 -0.20 14.34 24.25
CA SER A 476 -0.31 15.72 24.76
C SER A 476 0.66 16.09 25.89
N THR A 477 1.58 15.19 26.25
CA THR A 477 2.54 15.36 27.35
C THR A 477 3.89 14.73 26.97
N ALA A 478 4.98 15.18 27.60
CA ALA A 478 6.28 14.56 27.40
C ALA A 478 6.26 13.09 27.86
N ARG A 479 6.75 12.18 27.02
CA ARG A 479 6.79 10.74 27.28
C ARG A 479 8.21 10.26 27.50
N THR A 480 8.46 9.59 28.61
CA THR A 480 9.69 8.82 28.85
C THR A 480 9.45 7.37 28.43
N PHE A 481 10.33 6.84 27.58
CA PHE A 481 10.26 5.48 27.05
C PHE A 481 11.65 4.85 26.97
N THR A 482 11.69 3.52 26.91
CA THR A 482 12.92 2.76 26.73
C THR A 482 12.95 2.16 25.32
N VAL A 483 14.08 2.29 24.63
CA VAL A 483 14.35 1.54 23.39
C VAL A 483 15.15 0.30 23.76
N GLY A 484 14.65 -0.88 23.41
CA GLY A 484 15.32 -2.18 23.59
C GLY A 484 15.71 -2.79 22.25
N TRP A 485 16.94 -3.31 22.15
CA TRP A 485 17.45 -3.96 20.93
C TRP A 485 18.52 -4.99 21.31
N GLY A 486 18.28 -6.29 21.13
CA GLY A 486 19.30 -7.34 21.31
C GLY A 486 20.07 -7.29 22.64
N GLY A 487 19.38 -7.51 23.76
CA GLY A 487 20.00 -7.62 25.09
C GLY A 487 20.58 -6.31 25.68
N ARG A 488 20.32 -5.18 25.04
CA ARG A 488 20.70 -3.84 25.51
C ARG A 488 19.55 -2.85 25.32
N HIS A 489 19.58 -1.77 26.10
CA HIS A 489 18.53 -0.74 26.11
C HIS A 489 19.08 0.66 26.37
N PHE A 490 18.34 1.70 26.00
CA PHE A 490 18.52 3.06 26.52
C PHE A 490 17.15 3.69 26.81
N THR A 491 17.12 4.71 27.67
CA THR A 491 15.89 5.45 28.01
C THR A 491 15.99 6.87 27.45
N TYR A 492 14.90 7.39 26.90
CA TYR A 492 14.80 8.74 26.36
C TYR A 492 13.49 9.41 26.77
N THR A 493 13.47 10.74 26.80
CA THR A 493 12.26 11.53 27.07
C THR A 493 12.01 12.45 25.88
N LEU A 494 10.85 12.31 25.24
CA LEU A 494 10.46 13.10 24.07
C LEU A 494 9.28 14.01 24.45
N THR A 495 9.40 15.30 24.12
CA THR A 495 8.37 16.33 24.30
C THR A 495 7.10 16.03 23.51
N ALA A 496 5.97 16.63 23.87
CA ALA A 496 4.72 16.48 23.12
C ALA A 496 4.86 17.08 21.71
N GLY A 497 4.40 16.39 20.67
CA GLY A 497 4.49 16.85 19.28
C GLY A 497 5.91 16.84 18.67
N ALA A 498 6.92 16.36 19.40
CA ALA A 498 8.29 16.24 18.90
C ALA A 498 8.56 14.88 18.26
N ALA A 499 9.53 14.84 17.34
CA ALA A 499 10.04 13.62 16.72
C ALA A 499 11.56 13.47 16.94
N ALA A 500 12.01 12.25 17.21
CA ALA A 500 13.41 11.92 17.36
C ALA A 500 13.78 10.70 16.52
N THR A 501 14.88 10.79 15.76
CA THR A 501 15.43 9.64 15.05
C THR A 501 16.75 9.21 15.66
N PHE A 502 16.79 7.93 16.05
CA PHE A 502 17.93 7.27 16.67
C PHE A 502 18.67 6.46 15.62
N THR A 503 20.00 6.62 15.53
CA THR A 503 20.83 5.96 14.52
C THR A 503 22.06 5.29 15.15
N TRP A 504 22.29 4.02 14.81
CA TRP A 504 23.42 3.23 15.32
C TRP A 504 23.90 2.19 14.29
N THR A 505 24.99 1.49 14.61
CA THR A 505 25.58 0.44 13.77
C THR A 505 25.83 -0.85 14.56
N GLY A 506 26.06 -1.94 13.84
CA GLY A 506 26.40 -3.25 14.41
C GLY A 506 25.24 -4.25 14.35
N ALA A 507 25.57 -5.53 14.56
CA ALA A 507 24.59 -6.59 14.58
C ALA A 507 23.81 -6.64 15.91
N GLN A 508 22.59 -7.16 15.83
CA GLN A 508 21.83 -7.59 17.00
C GLN A 508 22.43 -8.88 17.55
N HIS A 509 22.52 -8.99 18.87
CA HIS A 509 22.94 -10.20 19.57
C HIS A 509 21.86 -10.59 20.57
N GLY A 510 21.60 -11.89 20.72
CA GLY A 510 20.43 -12.37 21.46
C GLY A 510 19.10 -12.24 20.69
N SER A 511 18.06 -12.86 21.24
CA SER A 511 16.71 -12.90 20.69
C SER A 511 15.82 -11.78 21.22
N THR A 512 14.88 -11.32 20.40
CA THR A 512 13.72 -10.56 20.84
C THR A 512 12.57 -11.52 21.11
N ASP A 513 11.76 -11.26 22.15
CA ASP A 513 10.50 -11.97 22.38
C ASP A 513 9.49 -11.59 21.28
N PRO A 514 8.96 -12.55 20.48
CA PRO A 514 7.95 -12.25 19.47
C PRO A 514 6.70 -11.58 20.03
N ALA A 515 6.32 -11.88 21.28
CA ALA A 515 5.15 -11.27 21.91
C ALA A 515 5.34 -9.76 22.16
N ALA A 516 6.56 -9.34 22.49
CA ALA A 516 6.92 -7.94 22.70
C ALA A 516 6.89 -7.08 21.42
N ILE A 517 6.73 -7.67 20.24
CA ILE A 517 6.53 -6.97 18.96
C ILE A 517 5.04 -6.69 18.67
N GLY A 518 4.11 -7.43 19.27
CA GLY A 518 2.67 -7.29 19.00
C GLY A 518 2.16 -8.00 17.75
N SER A 519 3.02 -8.34 16.79
CA SER A 519 2.66 -8.99 15.52
C SER A 519 3.35 -10.34 15.28
N VAL A 520 2.65 -11.24 14.59
CA VAL A 520 3.16 -12.55 14.14
C VAL A 520 3.52 -12.54 12.65
N ASP A 521 4.64 -13.19 12.31
CA ASP A 521 5.12 -13.35 10.94
C ASP A 521 4.87 -14.79 10.47
N ILE A 522 4.15 -14.95 9.37
CA ILE A 522 3.69 -16.25 8.84
C ILE A 522 4.26 -16.42 7.41
N PRO A 523 5.50 -16.93 7.27
CA PRO A 523 6.16 -17.04 5.97
C PRO A 523 5.75 -18.29 5.20
N PHE A 524 5.40 -18.12 3.93
CA PHE A 524 5.10 -19.15 2.94
C PHE A 524 6.15 -19.15 1.80
N ARG A 525 6.10 -20.15 0.91
CA ARG A 525 6.98 -20.24 -0.25
C ARG A 525 6.20 -20.38 -1.55
N ASN A 526 6.63 -19.70 -2.59
CA ASN A 526 6.13 -19.88 -3.94
C ASN A 526 6.83 -21.05 -4.64
N THR A 527 6.21 -21.55 -5.71
CA THR A 527 6.72 -22.62 -6.56
C THR A 527 8.03 -22.27 -7.28
N ASP A 528 8.34 -20.99 -7.43
CA ASP A 528 9.61 -20.44 -7.93
C ASP A 528 10.69 -20.24 -6.84
N GLY A 529 10.37 -20.57 -5.58
CA GLY A 529 11.26 -20.43 -4.43
C GLY A 529 11.23 -19.07 -3.73
N SER A 530 10.56 -18.05 -4.30
CA SER A 530 10.35 -16.77 -3.64
C SER A 530 9.48 -16.92 -2.38
N GLN A 531 9.54 -15.95 -1.47
CA GLN A 531 8.75 -15.95 -0.24
C GLN A 531 7.51 -15.08 -0.40
N ALA A 532 6.40 -15.58 0.13
CA ALA A 532 5.24 -14.78 0.51
C ALA A 532 5.30 -14.64 2.05
N LEU A 533 5.03 -13.46 2.58
CA LEU A 533 4.98 -13.23 4.02
C LEU A 533 3.64 -12.58 4.34
N ILE A 534 2.94 -13.13 5.33
CA ILE A 534 1.80 -12.48 5.97
C ILE A 534 2.28 -12.04 7.34
N THR A 535 2.05 -10.77 7.70
CA THR A 535 2.29 -10.26 9.06
C THR A 535 0.98 -9.74 9.60
N TYR A 536 0.60 -10.19 10.79
CA TYR A 536 -0.71 -9.93 11.37
C TYR A 536 -0.59 -9.49 12.84
N ASP A 537 -1.37 -8.49 13.21
CA ASP A 537 -1.59 -8.02 14.58
C ASP A 537 -3.07 -7.72 14.79
N SER A 538 -3.48 -7.46 16.03
CA SER A 538 -4.91 -7.37 16.38
C SER A 538 -5.63 -6.14 15.86
N SER A 539 -4.93 -5.12 15.32
CA SER A 539 -5.61 -4.00 14.65
C SER A 539 -6.33 -4.42 13.38
N LEU A 540 -5.80 -5.43 12.67
CA LEU A 540 -6.39 -5.97 11.43
C LEU A 540 -7.69 -6.75 11.66
N LEU A 541 -8.07 -7.03 12.91
CA LEU A 541 -9.37 -7.64 13.23
C LEU A 541 -10.54 -6.70 12.85
N ALA A 542 -10.35 -5.38 12.95
CA ALA A 542 -11.35 -4.39 12.52
C ALA A 542 -11.52 -4.34 10.99
N GLN A 543 -10.58 -4.92 10.23
CA GLN A 543 -10.65 -5.06 8.77
C GLN A 543 -11.12 -6.46 8.34
N GLN A 544 -11.58 -7.29 9.27
CA GLN A 544 -12.18 -8.60 8.99
C GLN A 544 -13.67 -8.62 9.32
N PRO A 545 -14.52 -9.06 8.39
CA PRO A 545 -15.79 -9.69 8.73
C PRO A 545 -15.59 -10.75 9.82
N GLN A 546 -16.34 -10.62 10.90
CA GLN A 546 -16.32 -11.50 12.08
C GLN A 546 -17.75 -11.93 12.42
N VAL A 547 -17.88 -13.17 12.86
CA VAL A 547 -19.15 -13.76 13.32
C VAL A 547 -19.00 -14.33 14.73
N ARG A 548 -20.05 -14.22 15.55
CA ARG A 548 -20.11 -14.78 16.90
C ARG A 548 -20.71 -16.18 16.86
N ILE A 549 -20.00 -17.17 17.41
CA ILE A 549 -20.55 -18.51 17.66
C ILE A 549 -20.32 -18.83 19.13
N GLY A 550 -21.41 -18.86 19.91
CA GLY A 550 -21.35 -18.96 21.37
C GLY A 550 -20.60 -17.77 21.99
N ASP A 551 -19.50 -18.05 22.68
CA ASP A 551 -18.59 -17.07 23.28
C ASP A 551 -17.24 -16.95 22.55
N GLN A 552 -17.26 -17.19 21.24
CA GLN A 552 -16.12 -16.96 20.36
C GLN A 552 -16.47 -16.04 19.19
N TRP A 553 -15.58 -15.11 18.89
CA TRP A 553 -15.56 -14.36 17.63
C TRP A 553 -14.65 -15.06 16.62
N LEU A 554 -15.13 -15.17 15.39
CA LEU A 554 -14.51 -15.93 14.31
C LEU A 554 -14.44 -15.04 13.06
N GLY A 555 -13.24 -14.58 12.72
CA GLY A 555 -13.01 -13.67 11.58
C GLY A 555 -12.53 -14.39 10.32
N TYR A 556 -12.72 -13.77 9.16
CA TYR A 556 -12.33 -14.29 7.85
C TYR A 556 -11.92 -13.17 6.87
N THR A 557 -11.08 -13.47 5.87
CA THR A 557 -10.85 -12.58 4.71
C THR A 557 -11.49 -13.12 3.43
N LEU A 558 -11.95 -12.20 2.59
CA LEU A 558 -12.47 -12.43 1.24
C LEU A 558 -11.81 -11.46 0.25
N PRO A 559 -10.54 -11.68 -0.12
CA PRO A 559 -9.93 -10.92 -1.22
C PRO A 559 -10.78 -10.98 -2.48
N THR A 560 -10.75 -9.92 -3.27
CA THR A 560 -11.47 -9.83 -4.54
C THR A 560 -11.20 -11.07 -5.40
N GLY A 561 -12.28 -11.71 -5.87
CA GLY A 561 -12.24 -12.97 -6.61
C GLY A 561 -12.22 -14.25 -5.75
N ALA A 562 -12.07 -14.15 -4.43
CA ALA A 562 -12.38 -15.26 -3.53
C ALA A 562 -13.90 -15.40 -3.33
N SER A 563 -14.32 -16.54 -2.79
CA SER A 563 -15.69 -16.73 -2.30
C SER A 563 -15.72 -17.80 -1.21
N LEU A 564 -16.51 -17.58 -0.16
CA LEU A 564 -16.80 -18.58 0.86
C LEU A 564 -18.29 -18.92 0.79
N THR A 565 -18.61 -20.20 0.58
CA THR A 565 -19.99 -20.67 0.36
C THR A 565 -20.34 -21.77 1.37
N PRO A 566 -21.54 -21.79 1.97
CA PRO A 566 -21.95 -22.87 2.86
C PRO A 566 -22.07 -24.22 2.12
N PRO A 567 -22.04 -25.35 2.85
CA PRO A 567 -22.02 -26.69 2.24
C PRO A 567 -23.37 -27.08 1.61
N THR A 568 -24.45 -26.42 1.98
CA THR A 568 -25.84 -26.84 1.80
C THR A 568 -26.62 -26.05 0.75
N GLY A 569 -25.94 -25.23 -0.05
CA GLY A 569 -26.61 -24.28 -0.94
C GLY A 569 -27.34 -23.17 -0.18
N GLU A 570 -27.68 -22.10 -0.89
CA GLU A 570 -28.38 -20.93 -0.35
C GLU A 570 -29.61 -20.64 -1.21
N THR A 571 -30.75 -20.37 -0.57
CA THR A 571 -31.95 -19.86 -1.23
C THR A 571 -32.42 -18.61 -0.51
N ALA A 572 -32.77 -17.56 -1.26
CA ALA A 572 -33.33 -16.34 -0.69
C ALA A 572 -34.70 -16.64 -0.07
N LEU A 573 -34.91 -16.16 1.16
CA LEU A 573 -36.21 -16.23 1.82
C LEU A 573 -37.26 -15.39 1.05
N PRO A 574 -38.52 -15.86 0.91
CA PRO A 574 -39.60 -15.05 0.37
C PRO A 574 -39.81 -13.77 1.18
N ARG A 575 -40.05 -12.66 0.49
CA ARG A 575 -40.25 -11.34 1.10
C ARG A 575 -41.71 -11.05 1.50
N ASP A 576 -42.58 -12.05 1.38
CA ASP A 576 -44.01 -11.93 1.68
C ASP A 576 -44.23 -11.54 3.14
N GLY A 577 -44.82 -10.35 3.36
CA GLY A 577 -45.08 -9.81 4.70
C GLY A 577 -43.87 -9.16 5.40
N TRP A 578 -42.72 -9.02 4.73
CA TRP A 578 -41.58 -8.29 5.25
C TRP A 578 -41.90 -6.81 5.45
N GLN A 579 -41.33 -6.20 6.49
CA GLN A 579 -41.42 -4.76 6.76
C GLN A 579 -40.06 -4.22 7.18
N ALA A 580 -39.67 -3.07 6.64
CA ALA A 580 -38.39 -2.42 6.93
C ALA A 580 -38.57 -1.08 7.64
N THR A 581 -37.66 -0.75 8.55
CA THR A 581 -37.55 0.55 9.23
C THR A 581 -36.06 0.95 9.37
N ALA A 582 -35.78 2.22 9.66
CA ALA A 582 -34.41 2.71 9.80
C ALA A 582 -34.32 3.86 10.82
N SER A 583 -33.10 4.19 11.27
CA SER A 583 -32.79 5.34 12.14
C SER A 583 -33.20 6.67 11.51
N ALA A 584 -32.89 6.83 10.23
CA ALA A 584 -33.28 7.96 9.38
C ALA A 584 -33.58 7.46 7.96
N SER A 585 -34.19 8.31 7.13
CA SER A 585 -34.40 8.05 5.70
C SER A 585 -34.54 9.36 4.94
N SER A 586 -34.09 9.39 3.69
CA SER A 586 -34.48 10.43 2.73
C SER A 586 -36.00 10.34 2.45
N SER A 587 -36.62 11.46 2.07
CA SER A 587 -38.07 11.57 1.83
C SER A 587 -38.59 10.56 0.82
N ASP A 588 -37.81 10.30 -0.22
CA ASP A 588 -38.19 9.48 -1.36
C ASP A 588 -37.62 8.06 -1.27
N ASP A 589 -36.51 7.86 -0.56
CA ASP A 589 -35.80 6.58 -0.44
C ASP A 589 -36.19 5.84 0.86
N LEU A 590 -37.46 5.49 0.97
CA LEU A 590 -38.05 4.83 2.15
C LEU A 590 -37.50 3.40 2.37
N PRO A 591 -37.43 2.90 3.63
CA PRO A 591 -36.86 1.58 3.95
C PRO A 591 -37.47 0.40 3.18
N SER A 592 -38.74 0.49 2.80
CA SER A 592 -39.44 -0.54 2.01
C SER A 592 -38.83 -0.77 0.63
N LYS A 593 -38.14 0.22 0.04
CA LYS A 593 -37.50 0.08 -1.27
C LYS A 593 -36.35 -0.93 -1.26
N ALA A 594 -35.58 -1.00 -0.17
CA ALA A 594 -34.50 -1.98 -0.02
C ALA A 594 -34.98 -3.46 0.00
N ILE A 595 -36.29 -3.71 0.03
CA ILE A 595 -36.89 -5.05 0.01
C ILE A 595 -37.91 -5.26 -1.10
N ASP A 596 -38.20 -4.27 -1.95
CA ASP A 596 -39.23 -4.40 -3.00
C ASP A 596 -38.81 -5.29 -4.18
N GLY A 597 -37.50 -5.44 -4.41
CA GLY A 597 -36.92 -6.30 -5.45
C GLY A 597 -36.68 -5.59 -6.80
N ASP A 598 -36.84 -4.27 -6.86
CA ASP A 598 -36.45 -3.45 -8.01
C ASP A 598 -35.08 -2.79 -7.74
N PRO A 599 -33.98 -3.25 -8.37
CA PRO A 599 -32.65 -2.68 -8.16
C PRO A 599 -32.52 -1.22 -8.67
N ALA A 600 -33.53 -0.66 -9.32
CA ALA A 600 -33.61 0.77 -9.65
C ALA A 600 -34.14 1.63 -8.48
N THR A 601 -34.79 1.06 -7.48
CA THR A 601 -35.14 1.75 -6.22
C THR A 601 -34.03 1.56 -5.18
N ARG A 602 -34.12 2.28 -4.05
CA ARG A 602 -33.25 2.11 -2.87
C ARG A 602 -33.87 2.69 -1.62
N TRP A 603 -33.50 2.17 -0.45
CA TRP A 603 -33.47 2.98 0.77
C TRP A 603 -32.20 3.84 0.77
N SER A 604 -32.25 5.03 1.36
CA SER A 604 -31.06 5.80 1.73
C SER A 604 -31.29 6.62 2.99
N LEU A 605 -30.24 6.72 3.81
CA LEU A 605 -30.24 7.33 5.14
C LEU A 605 -30.62 8.83 5.14
N GLY A 606 -30.36 9.54 4.03
CA GLY A 606 -30.63 10.97 3.86
C GLY A 606 -29.57 11.91 4.47
N HIS A 607 -28.55 11.37 5.13
CA HIS A 607 -27.37 12.11 5.61
C HIS A 607 -26.09 11.26 5.53
N GLY A 608 -24.94 11.90 5.77
CA GLY A 608 -23.68 11.19 5.96
C GLY A 608 -23.71 10.31 7.22
N MET A 609 -23.13 9.11 7.14
CA MET A 609 -23.18 8.10 8.20
C MET A 609 -22.59 8.56 9.53
N GLN A 610 -23.21 8.12 10.63
CA GLN A 610 -22.75 8.27 12.01
C GLN A 610 -22.77 6.92 12.74
N PRO A 611 -21.93 6.73 13.79
CA PRO A 611 -22.03 5.56 14.65
C PRO A 611 -23.40 5.49 15.35
N GLY A 612 -24.05 4.33 15.27
CA GLY A 612 -25.40 4.09 15.77
C GLY A 612 -26.54 4.26 14.75
N ASP A 613 -26.25 4.67 13.50
CA ASP A 613 -27.23 4.61 12.41
C ASP A 613 -27.62 3.15 12.12
N TRP A 614 -28.89 2.87 11.84
CA TRP A 614 -29.36 1.48 11.67
C TRP A 614 -30.45 1.30 10.61
N PHE A 615 -30.47 0.10 10.03
CA PHE A 615 -31.54 -0.43 9.21
C PHE A 615 -32.07 -1.72 9.86
N GLN A 616 -33.39 -1.90 9.89
CA GLN A 616 -34.07 -3.04 10.52
C GLN A 616 -35.07 -3.68 9.57
N LEU A 617 -35.14 -5.01 9.65
CA LEU A 617 -36.08 -5.86 8.92
C LEU A 617 -36.88 -6.72 9.90
N ASP A 618 -38.20 -6.67 9.77
CA ASP A 618 -39.15 -7.66 10.29
C ASP A 618 -39.44 -8.66 9.16
N LEU A 619 -39.15 -9.95 9.39
CA LEU A 619 -39.41 -11.03 8.42
C LEU A 619 -40.89 -11.49 8.43
N GLY A 620 -41.77 -10.78 9.13
CA GLY A 620 -43.19 -11.09 9.35
C GLY A 620 -43.45 -12.29 10.27
N SER A 621 -42.48 -13.17 10.41
CA SER A 621 -42.51 -14.43 11.13
C SER A 621 -41.09 -14.85 11.54
N THR A 622 -40.95 -15.74 12.52
CA THR A 622 -39.65 -16.33 12.87
C THR A 622 -39.17 -17.21 11.71
N GLN A 623 -38.00 -16.90 11.16
CA GLN A 623 -37.35 -17.61 10.06
C GLN A 623 -36.01 -18.19 10.51
N THR A 624 -35.38 -19.04 9.69
CA THR A 624 -34.01 -19.50 9.91
C THR A 624 -33.15 -19.18 8.70
N PHE A 625 -31.97 -18.59 8.92
CA PHE A 625 -31.10 -18.01 7.88
C PHE A 625 -29.62 -18.06 8.29
N ASP A 626 -28.71 -17.96 7.33
CA ASP A 626 -27.25 -18.01 7.54
C ASP A 626 -26.44 -16.98 6.70
N GLN A 627 -27.06 -16.22 5.79
CA GLN A 627 -26.42 -15.07 5.12
C GLN A 627 -27.35 -13.86 5.00
N ILE A 628 -26.79 -12.66 5.15
CA ILE A 628 -27.41 -11.39 4.72
C ILE A 628 -26.58 -10.81 3.57
N VAL A 629 -27.25 -10.29 2.54
CA VAL A 629 -26.65 -9.56 1.42
C VAL A 629 -27.26 -8.17 1.36
N LEU A 630 -26.41 -7.13 1.37
CA LEU A 630 -26.79 -5.74 1.10
C LEU A 630 -26.15 -5.32 -0.22
N ASP A 631 -26.95 -5.07 -1.26
CA ASP A 631 -26.47 -4.62 -2.56
C ASP A 631 -26.55 -3.08 -2.66
N THR A 632 -25.41 -2.45 -2.97
CA THR A 632 -25.32 -1.01 -3.26
C THR A 632 -24.69 -0.74 -4.62
N THR A 633 -24.69 -1.70 -5.55
CA THR A 633 -23.95 -1.62 -6.83
C THR A 633 -24.32 -0.39 -7.67
N ALA A 634 -25.59 0.00 -7.68
CA ALA A 634 -26.07 1.20 -8.39
C ALA A 634 -25.75 2.53 -7.67
N SER A 635 -25.31 2.48 -6.42
CA SER A 635 -24.77 3.61 -5.63
C SER A 635 -23.46 3.17 -4.96
N SER A 636 -22.43 2.84 -5.77
CA SER A 636 -21.32 1.97 -5.33
C SER A 636 -20.43 2.49 -4.20
N GLY A 637 -20.54 3.77 -3.84
CA GLY A 637 -19.90 4.40 -2.68
C GLY A 637 -20.78 4.48 -1.41
N ASP A 638 -22.06 4.10 -1.47
CA ASP A 638 -23.05 4.29 -0.39
C ASP A 638 -23.19 3.07 0.55
N PHE A 639 -22.19 2.19 0.63
CA PHE A 639 -22.23 1.00 1.50
C PHE A 639 -21.90 1.33 2.96
N VAL A 640 -22.53 0.62 3.91
CA VAL A 640 -22.19 0.68 5.36
C VAL A 640 -20.68 0.56 5.58
N ARG A 641 -20.06 1.46 6.34
CA ARG A 641 -18.59 1.50 6.43
C ARG A 641 -18.02 0.47 7.41
N GLN A 642 -18.64 0.34 8.58
CA GLN A 642 -18.40 -0.74 9.55
C GLN A 642 -19.76 -1.14 10.10
N TYR A 643 -20.09 -2.43 10.05
CA TYR A 643 -21.39 -2.93 10.50
C TYR A 643 -21.29 -3.70 11.82
N GLU A 644 -22.41 -3.74 12.53
CA GLU A 644 -22.77 -4.80 13.48
C GLU A 644 -24.16 -5.36 13.11
N VAL A 645 -24.35 -6.67 13.26
CA VAL A 645 -25.65 -7.33 13.03
C VAL A 645 -26.21 -7.85 14.35
N TYR A 646 -27.46 -7.50 14.61
CA TYR A 646 -28.25 -7.91 15.76
C TYR A 646 -29.51 -8.66 15.30
N THR A 647 -30.03 -9.56 16.13
CA THR A 647 -31.29 -10.27 15.90
C THR A 647 -32.20 -10.26 17.12
N SER A 648 -33.51 -10.39 16.90
CA SER A 648 -34.54 -10.41 17.94
C SER A 648 -35.77 -11.23 17.51
N ASP A 649 -36.55 -11.72 18.47
CA ASP A 649 -37.86 -12.34 18.22
C ASP A 649 -39.03 -11.38 18.39
N ASP A 650 -38.84 -10.27 19.13
CA ASP A 650 -39.89 -9.29 19.46
C ASP A 650 -39.65 -7.87 18.88
N GLY A 651 -38.45 -7.61 18.33
CA GLY A 651 -38.07 -6.34 17.69
C GLY A 651 -37.67 -5.21 18.66
N THR A 652 -37.73 -5.46 19.97
CA THR A 652 -37.49 -4.51 21.06
C THR A 652 -36.36 -4.96 22.00
N THR A 653 -36.26 -6.26 22.27
CA THR A 653 -35.21 -6.91 23.05
C THR A 653 -34.11 -7.37 22.10
N TRP A 654 -32.92 -6.78 22.20
CA TRP A 654 -31.79 -7.08 21.32
C TRP A 654 -30.63 -7.67 22.12
N GLY A 655 -29.98 -8.71 21.56
CA GLY A 655 -28.85 -9.38 22.17
C GLY A 655 -27.53 -8.64 22.01
N LYS A 656 -26.41 -9.35 22.21
CA LYS A 656 -25.10 -8.93 21.70
C LYS A 656 -25.07 -9.04 20.16
N PRO A 657 -24.21 -8.30 19.46
CA PRO A 657 -24.05 -8.47 18.01
C PRO A 657 -23.59 -9.90 17.67
N ILE A 658 -24.16 -10.46 16.61
CA ILE A 658 -23.87 -11.79 16.08
C ILE A 658 -22.89 -11.78 14.91
N ALA A 659 -22.70 -10.63 14.26
CA ALA A 659 -21.64 -10.38 13.29
C ALA A 659 -21.19 -8.91 13.31
N THR A 660 -19.98 -8.65 12.82
CA THR A 660 -19.42 -7.31 12.63
C THR A 660 -18.41 -7.30 11.46
N GLY A 661 -18.03 -6.14 10.94
CA GLY A 661 -16.93 -6.01 9.98
C GLY A 661 -17.06 -4.81 9.02
N PRO A 662 -16.08 -4.60 8.13
CA PRO A 662 -16.17 -3.61 7.07
C PRO A 662 -17.25 -4.01 6.04
N GLY A 663 -18.03 -3.04 5.59
CA GLY A 663 -18.89 -3.23 4.43
C GLY A 663 -18.16 -2.98 3.11
N SER A 664 -18.83 -3.29 2.01
CA SER A 664 -18.41 -3.02 0.62
C SER A 664 -19.63 -2.88 -0.29
N THR A 665 -19.40 -2.50 -1.55
CA THR A 665 -20.44 -2.30 -2.59
C THR A 665 -21.47 -3.44 -2.70
N VAL A 666 -21.08 -4.68 -2.37
CA VAL A 666 -22.03 -5.79 -2.11
C VAL A 666 -21.61 -6.46 -0.81
N THR A 667 -22.19 -6.03 0.31
CA THR A 667 -21.83 -6.53 1.64
C THR A 667 -22.48 -7.88 1.89
N ARG A 668 -21.68 -8.94 1.94
CA ARG A 668 -22.12 -10.32 2.27
C ARG A 668 -21.69 -10.69 3.68
N ILE A 669 -22.66 -10.83 4.57
CA ILE A 669 -22.46 -11.12 5.99
C ILE A 669 -22.83 -12.59 6.22
N LEU A 670 -21.83 -13.41 6.54
CA LEU A 670 -22.05 -14.80 6.96
C LEU A 670 -22.40 -14.85 8.46
N LEU A 671 -23.39 -15.66 8.80
CA LEU A 671 -23.90 -15.89 10.15
C LEU A 671 -23.76 -17.38 10.51
N PRO A 672 -23.86 -17.79 11.79
CA PRO A 672 -24.29 -19.16 12.07
C PRO A 672 -25.73 -19.35 11.57
N SER A 673 -26.20 -20.59 11.50
CA SER A 673 -27.64 -20.87 11.29
C SER A 673 -28.45 -20.25 12.44
N THR A 674 -29.05 -19.09 12.17
CA THR A 674 -29.74 -18.24 13.14
C THR A 674 -31.23 -18.32 12.93
N THR A 675 -31.98 -18.55 14.01
CA THR A 675 -33.45 -18.53 14.02
C THR A 675 -33.91 -17.27 14.75
N ALA A 676 -34.62 -16.37 14.05
CA ALA A 676 -35.11 -15.09 14.58
C ALA A 676 -36.23 -14.53 13.68
N ARG A 677 -36.99 -13.53 14.17
CA ARG A 677 -37.96 -12.78 13.36
C ARG A 677 -37.42 -11.44 12.84
N TYR A 678 -36.59 -10.78 13.64
CA TYR A 678 -36.08 -9.44 13.35
C TYR A 678 -34.56 -9.46 13.16
N ILE A 679 -34.10 -8.67 12.19
CA ILE A 679 -32.69 -8.40 11.92
C ILE A 679 -32.48 -6.88 12.01
N ARG A 680 -31.41 -6.42 12.64
CA ARG A 680 -30.96 -5.03 12.58
C ARG A 680 -29.49 -4.98 12.21
N VAL A 681 -29.15 -4.20 11.19
CA VAL A 681 -27.78 -3.82 10.85
C VAL A 681 -27.55 -2.42 11.40
N VAL A 682 -26.48 -2.24 12.18
CA VAL A 682 -26.06 -0.95 12.75
C VAL A 682 -24.73 -0.56 12.10
N ASN A 683 -24.52 0.72 11.82
CA ASN A 683 -23.29 1.30 11.33
C ASN A 683 -22.48 1.90 12.48
N GLU A 684 -21.21 1.54 12.62
CA GLU A 684 -20.31 1.97 13.71
C GLU A 684 -19.25 3.00 13.27
N ALA A 685 -19.29 3.48 12.03
CA ALA A 685 -18.26 4.38 11.48
C ALA A 685 -18.84 5.67 10.87
N SER A 686 -18.23 6.81 11.19
CA SER A 686 -18.57 8.10 10.61
C SER A 686 -18.16 8.19 9.13
N SER A 687 -19.00 8.77 8.27
CA SER A 687 -18.64 9.07 6.87
C SER A 687 -19.37 10.30 6.32
N GLY A 688 -18.72 11.01 5.39
CA GLY A 688 -19.41 12.00 4.56
C GLY A 688 -20.32 11.37 3.50
N SER A 689 -20.06 10.10 3.13
CA SER A 689 -20.93 9.32 2.25
C SER A 689 -22.22 8.91 2.97
N TRP A 690 -23.31 8.81 2.22
CA TRP A 690 -24.58 8.28 2.72
C TRP A 690 -24.53 6.76 2.82
N TRP A 691 -25.39 6.16 3.63
CA TRP A 691 -25.69 4.73 3.52
C TRP A 691 -26.97 4.54 2.71
N SER A 692 -26.91 3.71 1.68
CA SER A 692 -28.02 3.29 0.81
C SER A 692 -28.06 1.77 0.70
N ILE A 693 -29.24 1.20 0.42
CA ILE A 693 -29.42 -0.22 0.07
C ILE A 693 -30.41 -0.28 -1.10
N HIS A 694 -29.96 -0.82 -2.25
CA HIS A 694 -30.83 -1.05 -3.40
C HIS A 694 -31.62 -2.34 -3.25
N ASP A 695 -30.96 -3.43 -2.85
CA ASP A 695 -31.63 -4.70 -2.58
C ASP A 695 -31.03 -5.40 -1.35
N LEU A 696 -31.91 -6.01 -0.54
CA LEU A 696 -31.56 -6.79 0.63
C LEU A 696 -32.06 -8.22 0.48
N ALA A 697 -31.15 -9.19 0.49
CA ALA A 697 -31.49 -10.60 0.53
C ALA A 697 -31.08 -11.23 1.87
N VAL A 698 -32.00 -11.99 2.48
CA VAL A 698 -31.71 -12.90 3.59
C VAL A 698 -31.76 -14.31 3.01
N LEU A 699 -30.67 -15.06 3.14
CA LEU A 699 -30.54 -16.40 2.57
C LEU A 699 -30.58 -17.46 3.66
N ALA A 700 -31.15 -18.62 3.32
CA ALA A 700 -31.23 -19.78 4.19
C ALA A 700 -30.59 -21.02 3.54
N PRO A 701 -30.11 -21.99 4.34
CA PRO A 701 -29.59 -23.26 3.84
C PRO A 701 -30.66 -24.01 3.03
N ASP A 702 -30.39 -24.32 1.76
CA ASP A 702 -31.37 -25.02 0.90
C ASP A 702 -31.37 -26.56 1.07
N GLY A 703 -30.39 -27.07 1.81
CA GLY A 703 -30.22 -28.47 2.20
C GLY A 703 -29.45 -29.32 1.18
N LYS A 704 -29.17 -28.82 -0.03
CA LYS A 704 -28.48 -29.58 -1.09
C LYS A 704 -26.97 -29.52 -0.87
N THR A 705 -26.38 -30.66 -0.51
CA THR A 705 -24.93 -30.77 -0.34
C THR A 705 -24.20 -30.46 -1.65
N THR A 706 -23.46 -29.35 -1.68
CA THR A 706 -22.67 -28.90 -2.83
C THR A 706 -21.29 -29.57 -2.77
N PRO A 707 -20.92 -30.45 -3.74
CA PRO A 707 -19.67 -31.20 -3.64
C PRO A 707 -18.43 -30.32 -3.79
N ALA A 708 -17.49 -30.43 -2.84
CA ALA A 708 -16.18 -29.81 -2.91
C ALA A 708 -15.40 -30.31 -4.15
N THR A 709 -15.29 -29.45 -5.16
CA THR A 709 -14.83 -29.84 -6.51
C THR A 709 -13.51 -29.16 -6.90
N GLY A 710 -12.39 -29.85 -6.68
CA GLY A 710 -11.08 -29.46 -7.21
C GLY A 710 -9.89 -30.02 -6.41
N ALA A 711 -8.82 -30.40 -7.11
CA ALA A 711 -7.59 -30.87 -6.45
C ALA A 711 -6.74 -29.69 -5.93
N SER A 712 -6.18 -29.85 -4.73
CA SER A 712 -5.55 -28.81 -3.91
C SER A 712 -4.08 -28.49 -4.27
N THR A 713 -3.73 -28.44 -5.56
CA THR A 713 -2.33 -28.23 -6.00
C THR A 713 -1.80 -26.83 -5.66
N GLY A 714 -0.99 -26.74 -4.60
CA GLY A 714 -0.31 -25.51 -4.19
C GLY A 714 -0.86 -24.83 -2.94
N LEU A 715 -1.88 -25.39 -2.28
CA LEU A 715 -2.32 -24.88 -0.98
C LEU A 715 -1.28 -25.17 0.11
N GLN A 716 -0.97 -24.16 0.93
CA GLN A 716 -0.19 -24.27 2.15
C GLN A 716 -1.00 -23.71 3.32
N ARG A 717 -0.99 -24.39 4.48
CA ARG A 717 -1.72 -23.96 5.68
C ARG A 717 -0.75 -23.79 6.85
N LYS A 718 -0.95 -22.74 7.66
CA LYS A 718 -0.20 -22.49 8.90
C LYS A 718 -1.09 -21.88 9.98
N SER A 719 -0.82 -22.25 11.23
CA SER A 719 -1.42 -21.65 12.42
C SER A 719 -0.47 -20.63 13.06
N ALA A 720 -1.01 -19.64 13.76
CA ALA A 720 -0.25 -18.77 14.67
C ALA A 720 -1.16 -18.30 15.82
N THR A 721 -0.59 -17.63 16.82
CA THR A 721 -1.30 -17.08 17.98
C THR A 721 -0.79 -15.67 18.25
N LEU A 722 -1.68 -14.68 18.33
CA LEU A 722 -1.34 -13.31 18.73
C LEU A 722 -1.02 -13.22 20.24
N PRO A 723 -0.33 -12.16 20.69
CA PRO A 723 -0.06 -11.95 22.12
C PRO A 723 -1.32 -11.77 22.99
N ASP A 724 -2.45 -11.42 22.40
CA ASP A 724 -3.77 -11.35 23.07
C ASP A 724 -4.51 -12.71 23.13
N GLY A 725 -3.91 -13.78 22.61
CA GLY A 725 -4.49 -15.12 22.57
C GLY A 725 -5.32 -15.44 21.32
N THR A 726 -5.56 -14.47 20.43
CA THR A 726 -6.26 -14.70 19.15
C THR A 726 -5.51 -15.73 18.32
N GLN A 727 -6.19 -16.81 17.96
CA GLN A 727 -5.65 -17.83 17.06
C GLN A 727 -5.83 -17.42 15.61
N LEU A 728 -4.87 -17.78 14.75
CA LEU A 728 -4.96 -17.61 13.30
C LEU A 728 -4.86 -18.96 12.60
N GLN A 729 -5.62 -19.10 11.52
CA GLN A 729 -5.43 -20.12 10.48
C GLN A 729 -5.24 -19.40 9.15
N VAL A 730 -4.07 -19.54 8.54
CA VAL A 730 -3.71 -18.88 7.28
C VAL A 730 -3.51 -19.92 6.19
N THR A 731 -4.30 -19.83 5.12
CA THR A 731 -4.20 -20.67 3.93
C THR A 731 -3.70 -19.85 2.76
N TYR A 732 -2.53 -20.17 2.22
CA TYR A 732 -1.91 -19.50 1.08
C TYR A 732 -2.00 -20.37 -0.18
N ASN A 733 -2.47 -19.80 -1.30
CA ASN A 733 -2.46 -20.47 -2.60
C ASN A 733 -1.16 -20.18 -3.37
N SER A 734 -0.15 -21.03 -3.18
CA SER A 734 1.11 -20.98 -3.95
C SER A 734 1.00 -21.55 -5.38
N GLY A 735 -0.20 -21.89 -5.85
CA GLY A 735 -0.49 -22.29 -7.22
C GLY A 735 -0.56 -21.12 -8.21
N THR A 736 -0.82 -21.46 -9.48
CA THR A 736 -1.01 -20.51 -10.59
C THR A 736 -2.45 -20.42 -11.08
N GLY A 737 -3.38 -21.10 -10.41
CA GLY A 737 -4.82 -21.09 -10.68
C GLY A 737 -5.61 -21.10 -9.38
N ILE A 738 -6.93 -20.99 -9.49
CA ILE A 738 -7.86 -21.01 -8.35
C ILE A 738 -7.80 -22.35 -7.64
N ALA A 739 -7.65 -22.33 -6.32
CA ALA A 739 -7.79 -23.50 -5.47
C ALA A 739 -9.18 -23.51 -4.82
N ARG A 740 -9.69 -24.71 -4.50
CA ARG A 740 -10.83 -24.89 -3.58
C ARG A 740 -10.42 -25.73 -2.38
N PHE A 741 -10.99 -25.44 -1.22
CA PHE A 741 -10.79 -26.22 -0.01
C PHE A 741 -11.89 -25.99 1.02
N ASP A 742 -12.13 -27.01 1.84
CA ASP A 742 -13.10 -26.92 2.93
C ASP A 742 -12.47 -26.31 4.19
N VAL A 743 -13.30 -25.54 4.90
CA VAL A 743 -13.00 -24.83 6.14
C VAL A 743 -14.04 -25.25 7.19
N PRO A 744 -13.67 -26.04 8.22
CA PRO A 744 -14.57 -26.36 9.32
C PRO A 744 -14.81 -25.11 10.17
N TRP A 745 -16.07 -24.81 10.49
CA TRP A 745 -16.45 -23.58 11.18
C TRP A 745 -17.61 -23.88 12.15
N GLY A 746 -17.29 -24.04 13.44
CA GLY A 746 -18.23 -24.57 14.42
C GLY A 746 -18.63 -26.01 14.07
N SER A 747 -19.93 -26.27 13.95
CA SER A 747 -20.49 -27.54 13.45
C SER A 747 -20.65 -27.59 11.93
N ALA A 748 -20.46 -26.48 11.22
CA ALA A 748 -20.56 -26.39 9.77
C ALA A 748 -19.20 -26.58 9.09
N THR A 749 -19.20 -26.68 7.76
CA THR A 749 -17.97 -26.75 6.95
C THR A 749 -18.22 -26.04 5.62
N TYR A 750 -17.51 -24.95 5.37
CA TYR A 750 -17.73 -24.07 4.23
C TYR A 750 -16.70 -24.34 3.13
N SER A 751 -17.11 -24.26 1.87
CA SER A 751 -16.22 -24.38 0.70
C SER A 751 -15.62 -23.00 0.37
N TYR A 752 -14.31 -22.86 0.49
CA TYR A 752 -13.57 -21.65 0.13
C TYR A 752 -12.96 -21.78 -1.28
N ARG A 753 -13.18 -20.78 -2.14
CA ARG A 753 -12.53 -20.59 -3.45
C ARG A 753 -11.48 -19.49 -3.32
N LEU A 754 -10.20 -19.79 -3.52
CA LEU A 754 -9.08 -18.85 -3.34
C LEU A 754 -8.32 -18.62 -4.66
N PRO A 755 -8.18 -17.37 -5.15
CA PRO A 755 -7.40 -17.04 -6.34
C PRO A 755 -5.91 -17.47 -6.27
N ALA A 756 -5.23 -17.43 -7.42
CA ALA A 756 -3.81 -17.75 -7.49
C ALA A 756 -2.96 -16.69 -6.75
N ARG A 757 -1.93 -17.12 -6.01
CA ARG A 757 -1.07 -16.25 -5.16
C ARG A 757 -1.81 -15.46 -4.07
N ALA A 758 -3.08 -15.75 -3.80
CA ALA A 758 -3.88 -15.11 -2.76
C ALA A 758 -3.83 -15.88 -1.42
N THR A 759 -4.26 -15.21 -0.34
CA THR A 759 -4.37 -15.75 1.01
C THR A 759 -5.83 -15.76 1.50
N ALA A 760 -6.21 -16.76 2.29
CA ALA A 760 -7.36 -16.70 3.18
C ALA A 760 -6.88 -16.73 4.63
N ILE A 761 -7.26 -15.73 5.43
CA ILE A 761 -6.93 -15.64 6.85
C ILE A 761 -8.22 -15.83 7.65
N PHE A 762 -8.20 -16.77 8.60
CA PHE A 762 -9.26 -16.95 9.58
C PHE A 762 -8.72 -16.67 10.98
N THR A 763 -9.52 -16.04 11.83
CA THR A 763 -9.15 -15.70 13.21
C THR A 763 -10.13 -16.29 14.22
N THR A 764 -9.69 -16.52 15.46
CA THR A 764 -10.54 -17.04 16.54
C THR A 764 -10.11 -16.47 17.88
N ARG A 765 -11.03 -15.78 18.57
CA ARG A 765 -10.82 -15.22 19.92
C ARG A 765 -12.02 -15.47 20.81
N GLN A 766 -11.83 -15.55 22.12
CA GLN A 766 -12.94 -15.54 23.08
C GLN A 766 -13.55 -14.13 23.14
N SER A 767 -14.83 -14.04 23.49
CA SER A 767 -15.65 -12.81 23.38
C SER A 767 -15.85 -12.04 24.68
#